data_AF-A0A2N2IYG8-F1
#
_entry.id   AF-A0A2N2IYG8-F1
#
_cell.length_a   1.000
_cell.length_b   1.000
_cell.length_c   1.000
_cell.angle_alpha   90.00
_cell.angle_beta   90.00
_cell.angle_gamma   90.00
#
_symmetry.space_group_name_H-M   'P 1'
#
loop_
_entity.id
_entity.type
_entity.pdbx_description
1 polymer ?
#
loop_
_entity_poly.entity_id
_entity_poly.type
_entity_poly.pdbx_seq_one_letter_code
_entity_poly.pdbx_strand_id
1 'polypeptide(L)'
;MHDGVTVMRIAPYGFVVLGFALLTGTGVGLLGGCGASDEAKVSLRSVEPSEGSARGGETLTVRGAGFDGSTTVVFGTAPAESVRWVSSEELEVVTPLHLAGAVDVTAKAGEGTATLGRGFAFLPMELAFREAPAWYLPTIEQSLADALAEDFDGDGHPDLLLSVPNRPALFLPNSGTGSFVGAAGQPPELDAGVDGAASDADGPLDGSSEDGSESDGSSAEASLDAGPQDAGPQDTGGPDAGLTGAGTTWVRDTARMFATDIDGDGDLDVVLCNRGGQSHALMRNEGAGDFSAMEDAFPDGADECRDGALADVDGDGLEDLVVLGAGKAGGGKSFLRVYLQQAKSGQAAFVVATGMEEDDTETEETCATVSGSSAEVSVSSKISRTTAAQGKASCQVDFDTAGVDASVTVWLAAPKMPVLPDAVVVDLRSKAGSHAATVRVRDALGEVFRFDAGSMDASGWKHVRASKLETWSSEGEGDGVLDLPLDAVGVSVKPSSGTTAGAFLLDALVLEVPDIGNVHLDDFERKTFTHSWAERRSCVSAGDLDGDLLPDLLIGSNAEGDHSPLVLLRNGADPEGSVVFRPVASGTLDAVPAPVAATLLLDVDEDGDLDVLAGVVGGQDRYLSNDGKGYLFDDTLAMMPVDRVDASGLSAVDLDLDGRKDILIANDNAVNRIYVSRGKAGFRDATPAIPLVVGRTRRLIALDAEGDGDMDVFALGIGSEPSRLFVSVKESR
;
A
#
# COMPACT_ATOMS: atom_id res chain seq x y z
N MET A 1 -49.26 -12.39 -37.16
CA MET A 1 -49.39 -13.26 -35.97
C MET A 1 -48.15 -14.14 -35.96
N HIS A 2 -47.07 -13.58 -35.38
CA HIS A 2 -46.42 -14.00 -34.11
C HIS A 2 -45.40 -15.13 -34.35
N ASP A 3 -44.16 -15.15 -33.86
CA ASP A 3 -43.24 -14.19 -33.20
C ASP A 3 -41.87 -14.90 -32.99
N GLY A 4 -40.80 -14.12 -32.73
CA GLY A 4 -39.64 -14.46 -31.87
C GLY A 4 -38.57 -15.44 -32.39
N VAL A 5 -37.45 -15.00 -32.98
CA VAL A 5 -36.17 -14.50 -32.39
C VAL A 5 -35.34 -15.55 -31.62
N THR A 6 -34.15 -15.87 -32.16
CA THR A 6 -32.86 -15.87 -31.42
C THR A 6 -31.74 -15.58 -32.42
N VAL A 7 -30.98 -14.53 -32.16
CA VAL A 7 -29.80 -14.07 -32.91
C VAL A 7 -28.55 -14.48 -32.12
N MET A 8 -27.60 -15.14 -32.77
CA MET A 8 -26.22 -15.27 -32.29
C MET A 8 -25.28 -15.01 -33.48
N ARG A 9 -24.47 -13.96 -33.39
CA ARG A 9 -23.53 -13.41 -34.40
C ARG A 9 -22.61 -12.45 -33.61
N ILE A 10 -21.29 -12.33 -33.72
CA ILE A 10 -20.23 -12.75 -34.67
C ILE A 10 -18.89 -12.75 -33.88
N ALA A 11 -17.96 -13.65 -34.22
CA ALA A 11 -16.51 -13.40 -34.33
C ALA A 11 -15.95 -14.43 -35.35
N PRO A 12 -14.72 -14.35 -35.90
CA PRO A 12 -13.70 -13.29 -35.96
C PRO A 12 -13.22 -13.01 -37.41
N TYR A 13 -12.51 -11.91 -37.73
CA TYR A 13 -11.67 -11.85 -38.94
C TYR A 13 -10.52 -10.84 -38.84
N GLY A 14 -9.29 -11.35 -38.88
CA GLY A 14 -8.15 -10.71 -39.55
C GLY A 14 -8.03 -11.25 -40.99
N PHE A 15 -7.52 -10.43 -41.91
CA PHE A 15 -7.17 -10.88 -43.26
C PHE A 15 -5.92 -10.14 -43.77
N VAL A 16 -4.90 -10.94 -44.10
CA VAL A 16 -3.71 -10.59 -44.91
C VAL A 16 -4.06 -10.84 -46.38
N VAL A 17 -3.73 -9.91 -47.28
CA VAL A 17 -3.79 -10.14 -48.74
C VAL A 17 -2.40 -9.93 -49.34
N LEU A 18 -1.81 -11.04 -49.81
CA LEU A 18 -0.67 -11.08 -50.74
C LEU A 18 -1.19 -10.85 -52.17
N GLY A 19 -0.58 -9.92 -52.92
CA GLY A 19 -0.84 -9.70 -54.34
C GLY A 19 0.45 -9.78 -55.17
N PHE A 20 0.58 -10.84 -55.97
CA PHE A 20 1.64 -11.08 -56.95
C PHE A 20 1.60 -10.09 -58.12
N ALA A 21 2.76 -9.59 -58.55
CA ALA A 21 2.93 -8.82 -59.79
C ALA A 21 3.08 -9.76 -61.00
N LEU A 22 2.34 -9.48 -62.08
CA LEU A 22 2.54 -10.09 -63.41
C LEU A 22 2.89 -8.97 -64.41
N LEU A 23 4.07 -9.08 -65.02
CA LEU A 23 4.59 -8.18 -66.03
C LEU A 23 4.38 -8.77 -67.43
N THR A 24 3.59 -8.13 -68.29
CA THR A 24 3.75 -8.21 -69.76
C THR A 24 3.26 -6.91 -70.40
N GLY A 25 4.15 -6.23 -71.13
CA GLY A 25 3.86 -4.98 -71.83
C GLY A 25 3.31 -5.16 -73.25
N THR A 26 2.69 -4.10 -73.77
CA THR A 26 3.01 -3.39 -75.04
C THR A 26 1.89 -2.41 -75.40
N GLY A 27 2.24 -1.21 -75.90
CA GLY A 27 1.40 -0.49 -76.87
C GLY A 27 0.88 0.92 -76.52
N VAL A 28 1.79 1.91 -76.55
CA VAL A 28 1.67 3.31 -77.05
C VAL A 28 0.29 4.02 -77.04
N GLY A 29 0.23 5.15 -76.34
CA GLY A 29 -0.75 6.23 -76.56
C GLY A 29 -0.36 7.52 -75.84
N LEU A 30 0.26 8.44 -76.57
CA LEU A 30 0.66 9.78 -76.12
C LEU A 30 -0.57 10.62 -75.73
N LEU A 31 -0.60 11.19 -74.53
CA LEU A 31 -1.20 12.50 -74.23
C LEU A 31 -0.50 13.06 -73.00
N GLY A 32 0.24 14.15 -73.19
CA GLY A 32 0.90 14.87 -72.11
C GLY A 32 -0.12 15.46 -71.13
N GLY A 33 0.12 15.24 -69.84
CA GLY A 33 -0.59 15.84 -68.74
C GLY A 33 0.36 15.99 -67.56
N CYS A 34 0.39 17.20 -67.00
CA CYS A 34 0.99 17.67 -65.75
C CYS A 34 1.82 16.70 -64.92
N GLY A 35 3.00 17.19 -64.48
CA GLY A 35 3.80 16.54 -63.47
C GLY A 35 2.95 16.06 -62.30
N ALA A 36 2.98 14.76 -62.07
CA ALA A 36 2.70 14.22 -60.75
C ALA A 36 3.79 14.82 -59.85
N SER A 37 3.40 15.73 -58.97
CA SER A 37 4.14 15.97 -57.75
C SER A 37 4.32 14.62 -57.09
N ASP A 38 5.56 14.15 -56.97
CA ASP A 38 5.89 13.14 -55.97
C ASP A 38 5.34 13.69 -54.65
N GLU A 39 4.25 13.12 -54.14
CA GLU A 39 3.86 13.33 -52.75
C GLU A 39 5.05 12.87 -51.92
N ALA A 40 5.77 13.82 -51.34
CA ALA A 40 6.95 13.56 -50.54
C ALA A 40 6.52 12.69 -49.35
N LYS A 41 6.72 11.38 -49.46
CA LYS A 41 6.44 10.43 -48.39
C LYS A 41 7.27 10.84 -47.17
N VAL A 42 6.58 11.14 -46.07
CA VAL A 42 7.22 11.49 -44.79
C VAL A 42 8.15 10.36 -44.37
N SER A 43 9.37 10.70 -43.98
CA SER A 43 10.36 9.74 -43.46
C SER A 43 11.15 10.36 -42.31
N LEU A 44 11.50 9.55 -41.32
CA LEU A 44 12.35 9.92 -40.19
C LEU A 44 13.67 9.14 -40.33
N ARG A 45 14.80 9.83 -40.24
CA ARG A 45 16.13 9.26 -40.47
C ARG A 45 16.97 9.23 -39.19
N SER A 46 16.99 10.32 -38.44
CA SER A 46 17.74 10.40 -37.18
C SER A 46 17.18 11.49 -36.26
N VAL A 47 17.51 11.35 -34.98
CA VAL A 47 17.22 12.27 -33.89
C VAL A 47 18.56 12.52 -33.18
N GLU A 48 19.00 13.78 -33.11
CA GLU A 48 20.31 14.14 -32.57
C GLU A 48 20.19 15.34 -31.60
N PRO A 49 20.60 15.19 -30.32
CA PRO A 49 21.07 13.95 -29.67
C PRO A 49 19.98 12.85 -29.64
N SER A 50 20.41 11.58 -29.55
CA SER A 50 19.51 10.41 -29.49
C SER A 50 19.16 9.98 -28.06
N GLU A 51 19.63 10.72 -27.08
CA GLU A 51 19.34 10.53 -25.67
C GLU A 51 19.33 11.89 -24.98
N GLY A 52 18.62 11.98 -23.85
CA GLY A 52 18.47 13.22 -23.10
C GLY A 52 17.73 13.00 -21.78
N SER A 53 17.56 14.06 -21.00
CA SER A 53 16.92 13.98 -19.68
C SER A 53 15.45 13.58 -19.76
N ALA A 54 15.00 12.69 -18.86
CA ALA A 54 13.58 12.37 -18.61
C ALA A 54 12.70 13.62 -18.36
N ARG A 55 13.30 14.70 -17.82
CA ARG A 55 12.67 16.02 -17.64
C ARG A 55 12.10 16.65 -18.91
N GLY A 56 12.61 16.27 -20.08
CA GLY A 56 12.32 17.00 -21.31
C GLY A 56 12.98 18.39 -21.35
N GLY A 57 12.49 19.27 -22.21
CA GLY A 57 13.00 20.63 -22.42
C GLY A 57 14.30 20.72 -23.26
N GLU A 58 14.93 19.59 -23.57
CA GLU A 58 16.12 19.56 -24.42
C GLU A 58 15.76 19.77 -25.89
N THR A 59 16.52 20.64 -26.56
CA THR A 59 16.36 20.87 -28.00
C THR A 59 17.18 19.86 -28.78
N LEU A 60 16.53 19.14 -29.67
CA LEU A 60 17.15 18.18 -30.58
C LEU A 60 16.80 18.46 -32.04
N THR A 61 17.61 17.90 -32.93
CA THR A 61 17.41 17.97 -34.37
C THR A 61 16.84 16.65 -34.88
N VAL A 62 15.66 16.70 -35.50
CA VAL A 62 15.07 15.56 -36.20
C VAL A 62 15.33 15.71 -37.69
N ARG A 63 16.01 14.72 -38.28
CA ARG A 63 16.33 14.69 -39.71
C ARG A 63 15.47 13.67 -40.44
N GLY A 64 15.04 14.00 -41.65
CA GLY A 64 14.11 13.18 -42.41
C GLY A 64 13.82 13.72 -43.80
N ALA A 65 12.61 13.47 -44.30
CA ALA A 65 12.11 14.08 -45.53
C ALA A 65 10.58 14.22 -45.47
N GLY A 66 10.04 15.18 -46.19
CA GLY A 66 8.60 15.42 -46.29
C GLY A 66 8.01 16.22 -45.13
N PHE A 67 8.85 16.94 -44.36
CA PHE A 67 8.39 17.81 -43.28
C PHE A 67 7.84 19.14 -43.79
N ASP A 68 6.88 19.70 -43.07
CA ASP A 68 6.27 21.00 -43.32
C ASP A 68 5.93 21.73 -42.01
N GLY A 69 5.40 22.95 -42.12
CA GLY A 69 5.03 23.77 -40.95
C GLY A 69 3.88 23.21 -40.10
N SER A 70 3.22 22.12 -40.52
CA SER A 70 2.17 21.43 -39.77
C SER A 70 2.69 20.17 -39.06
N THR A 71 3.98 19.86 -39.22
CA THR A 71 4.54 18.60 -38.72
C THR A 71 4.51 18.56 -37.19
N THR A 72 3.93 17.52 -36.63
CA THR A 72 3.98 17.22 -35.19
C THR A 72 4.93 16.05 -34.93
N VAL A 73 5.51 16.02 -33.73
CA VAL A 73 6.41 14.96 -33.27
C VAL A 73 5.91 14.45 -31.93
N VAL A 74 5.94 13.14 -31.75
CA VAL A 74 5.52 12.43 -30.53
C VAL A 74 6.64 11.46 -30.14
N PHE A 75 6.98 11.42 -28.85
CA PHE A 75 7.93 10.52 -28.21
C PHE A 75 7.14 9.47 -27.42
N GLY A 76 7.06 8.25 -27.95
CA GLY A 76 6.14 7.23 -27.44
C GLY A 76 4.69 7.72 -27.57
N THR A 77 4.08 8.08 -26.44
CA THR A 77 2.75 8.69 -26.35
C THR A 77 2.78 10.19 -26.05
N ALA A 78 3.92 10.74 -25.62
CA ALA A 78 4.06 12.13 -25.21
C ALA A 78 4.30 13.05 -26.42
N PRO A 79 3.44 14.05 -26.70
CA PRO A 79 3.68 15.03 -27.75
C PRO A 79 4.89 15.89 -27.40
N ALA A 80 5.72 16.23 -28.39
CA ALA A 80 6.82 17.16 -28.20
C ALA A 80 6.33 18.52 -27.69
N GLU A 81 7.08 19.14 -26.78
CA GLU A 81 6.73 20.43 -26.18
C GLU A 81 6.67 21.54 -27.24
N SER A 82 7.62 21.51 -28.17
CA SER A 82 7.56 22.35 -29.37
C SER A 82 8.20 21.67 -30.57
N VAL A 83 7.68 22.01 -31.75
CA VAL A 83 8.23 21.58 -33.04
C VAL A 83 8.39 22.81 -33.92
N ARG A 84 9.65 23.15 -34.24
CA ARG A 84 10.00 24.22 -35.15
C ARG A 84 10.44 23.64 -36.49
N TRP A 85 9.68 23.92 -37.53
CA TRP A 85 10.05 23.55 -38.89
C TRP A 85 11.24 24.39 -39.38
N VAL A 86 12.35 23.73 -39.72
CA VAL A 86 13.56 24.37 -40.27
C VAL A 86 13.60 24.20 -41.78
N SER A 87 13.34 22.99 -42.28
CA SER A 87 13.25 22.70 -43.72
C SER A 87 12.43 21.41 -43.97
N SER A 88 12.22 21.04 -45.23
CA SER A 88 11.56 19.78 -45.57
C SER A 88 12.31 18.51 -45.13
N GLU A 89 13.55 18.64 -44.66
CA GLU A 89 14.41 17.55 -44.21
C GLU A 89 14.85 17.69 -42.74
N GLU A 90 14.48 18.78 -42.06
CA GLU A 90 14.96 19.10 -40.72
C GLU A 90 13.89 19.80 -39.87
N LEU A 91 13.72 19.30 -38.64
CA LEU A 91 12.95 19.92 -37.58
C LEU A 91 13.87 20.15 -36.37
N GLU A 92 13.59 21.22 -35.65
CA GLU A 92 14.11 21.44 -34.30
C GLU A 92 12.96 21.17 -33.33
N VAL A 93 13.17 20.24 -32.39
CA VAL A 93 12.12 19.71 -31.54
C VAL A 93 12.58 19.82 -30.09
N VAL A 94 11.67 20.19 -29.20
CA VAL A 94 11.90 20.16 -27.76
C VAL A 94 11.23 18.92 -27.18
N THR A 95 12.02 18.10 -26.48
CA THR A 95 11.56 16.85 -25.86
C THR A 95 10.53 17.13 -24.77
N PRO A 96 9.46 16.33 -24.62
CA PRO A 96 8.55 16.44 -23.50
C PRO A 96 9.12 15.81 -22.22
N LEU A 97 8.47 16.08 -21.08
CA LEU A 97 8.59 15.25 -19.89
C LEU A 97 8.15 13.82 -20.21
N HIS A 98 8.95 12.82 -19.82
CA HIS A 98 8.68 11.42 -20.07
C HIS A 98 9.46 10.54 -19.09
N LEU A 99 8.87 9.42 -18.65
CA LEU A 99 9.58 8.43 -17.84
C LEU A 99 10.87 7.95 -18.52
N ALA A 100 11.91 7.63 -17.74
CA ALA A 100 13.16 7.14 -18.27
C ALA A 100 12.96 5.86 -19.10
N GLY A 101 13.63 5.77 -20.25
CA GLY A 101 13.50 4.64 -21.16
C GLY A 101 13.67 5.01 -22.64
N ALA A 102 13.85 3.99 -23.47
CA ALA A 102 13.93 4.16 -24.91
C ALA A 102 12.53 4.20 -25.53
N VAL A 103 12.25 5.22 -26.34
CA VAL A 103 10.94 5.49 -26.94
C VAL A 103 11.01 5.57 -28.45
N ASP A 104 9.90 5.24 -29.09
CA ASP A 104 9.72 5.47 -30.52
C ASP A 104 9.48 6.96 -30.79
N VAL A 105 10.10 7.50 -31.83
CA VAL A 105 9.87 8.90 -32.25
C VAL A 105 9.04 8.89 -33.52
N THR A 106 7.84 9.46 -33.45
CA THR A 106 6.90 9.51 -34.57
C THR A 106 6.69 10.96 -35.04
N ALA A 107 6.94 11.21 -36.33
CA ALA A 107 6.60 12.48 -36.96
C ALA A 107 5.40 12.31 -37.90
N LYS A 108 4.47 13.27 -37.85
CA LYS A 108 3.28 13.31 -38.70
C LYS A 108 3.19 14.64 -39.43
N ALA A 109 3.14 14.61 -40.75
CA ALA A 109 2.92 15.78 -41.61
C ALA A 109 1.76 15.49 -42.57
N GLY A 110 0.65 16.22 -42.44
CA GLY A 110 -0.60 15.91 -43.14
C GLY A 110 -1.09 14.48 -42.85
N GLU A 111 -1.31 13.69 -43.91
CA GLU A 111 -1.67 12.26 -43.84
C GLU A 111 -0.44 11.33 -43.71
N GLY A 112 0.77 11.86 -43.89
CA GLY A 112 2.00 11.06 -43.83
C GLY A 112 2.49 10.89 -42.40
N THR A 113 2.88 9.66 -42.03
CA THR A 113 3.45 9.33 -40.72
C THR A 113 4.73 8.52 -40.89
N ALA A 114 5.75 8.83 -40.10
CA ALA A 114 6.99 8.08 -40.03
C ALA A 114 7.43 7.88 -38.58
N THR A 115 7.85 6.66 -38.25
CA THR A 115 8.29 6.29 -36.90
C THR A 115 9.72 5.77 -36.96
N LEU A 116 10.56 6.27 -36.06
CA LEU A 116 11.87 5.72 -35.75
C LEU A 116 11.77 4.95 -34.44
N GLY A 117 11.84 3.62 -34.54
CA GLY A 117 11.77 2.74 -33.38
C GLY A 117 12.95 2.94 -32.45
N ARG A 118 12.70 3.10 -31.14
CA ARG A 118 13.72 3.45 -30.12
C ARG A 118 14.58 4.65 -30.56
N GLY A 119 13.95 5.63 -31.20
CA GLY A 119 14.61 6.77 -31.80
C GLY A 119 15.21 7.75 -30.81
N PHE A 120 14.77 7.72 -29.54
CA PHE A 120 15.30 8.55 -28.47
C PHE A 120 15.29 7.77 -27.14
N ALA A 121 16.24 8.05 -26.24
CA ALA A 121 16.28 7.49 -24.90
C ALA A 121 16.23 8.58 -23.83
N PHE A 122 15.18 8.57 -23.01
CA PHE A 122 15.11 9.36 -21.80
C PHE A 122 15.95 8.72 -20.71
N LEU A 123 16.87 9.47 -20.13
CA LEU A 123 17.76 9.03 -19.06
C LEU A 123 17.16 9.43 -17.71
N PRO A 124 17.28 8.58 -16.68
CA PRO A 124 16.80 8.90 -15.34
C PRO A 124 17.55 10.11 -14.78
N MET A 125 16.89 10.81 -13.89
CA MET A 125 17.39 12.04 -13.33
C MET A 125 18.54 11.76 -12.35
N GLU A 126 19.55 12.63 -12.36
CA GLU A 126 20.54 12.61 -11.29
C GLU A 126 20.01 13.44 -10.13
N LEU A 127 19.72 12.77 -9.01
CA LEU A 127 19.15 13.41 -7.83
C LEU A 127 20.14 14.40 -7.22
N ALA A 128 19.68 15.63 -7.05
CA ALA A 128 20.36 16.67 -6.31
C ALA A 128 19.32 17.63 -5.75
N PHE A 129 19.45 17.99 -4.49
CA PHE A 129 18.52 18.88 -3.79
C PHE A 129 19.25 20.01 -3.08
N ARG A 130 18.52 21.11 -2.86
CA ARG A 130 18.92 22.20 -1.97
C ARG A 130 17.77 22.57 -1.06
N GLU A 131 18.08 23.10 0.12
CA GLU A 131 17.05 23.69 0.97
C GLU A 131 16.42 24.91 0.27
N ALA A 132 15.09 24.93 0.23
CA ALA A 132 14.33 25.99 -0.40
C ALA A 132 14.58 27.33 0.33
N PRO A 133 14.67 28.44 -0.40
CA PRO A 133 14.71 29.76 0.22
C PRO A 133 13.47 30.04 1.09
N ALA A 134 13.61 30.87 2.12
CA ALA A 134 12.51 31.23 3.04
C ALA A 134 11.30 31.95 2.40
N TRP A 135 11.36 32.29 1.11
CA TRP A 135 10.23 32.84 0.37
C TRP A 135 9.43 31.77 -0.39
N TYR A 136 9.93 30.53 -0.49
CA TYR A 136 9.14 29.38 -0.94
C TYR A 136 8.14 29.00 0.15
N LEU A 137 8.66 28.72 1.35
CA LEU A 137 7.87 28.28 2.48
C LEU A 137 8.14 29.20 3.69
N PRO A 138 7.10 29.77 4.33
CA PRO A 138 7.28 30.50 5.57
C PRO A 138 7.85 29.56 6.64
N THR A 139 8.62 30.09 7.58
CA THR A 139 9.17 29.27 8.68
C THR A 139 8.02 28.71 9.54
N ILE A 140 7.89 27.39 9.55
CA ILE A 140 6.92 26.68 10.39
C ILE A 140 7.67 26.21 11.64
N GLU A 141 7.53 26.96 12.73
CA GLU A 141 8.10 26.62 14.05
C GLU A 141 7.19 25.70 14.87
N GLN A 142 6.03 25.34 14.33
CA GLN A 142 5.03 24.52 15.01
C GLN A 142 5.30 23.04 14.74
N SER A 143 5.19 22.21 15.77
CA SER A 143 5.26 20.76 15.57
C SER A 143 4.02 20.28 14.84
N LEU A 144 4.19 19.86 13.58
CA LEU A 144 3.11 19.33 12.76
C LEU A 144 2.77 17.89 13.18
N ALA A 145 1.48 17.55 13.11
CA ALA A 145 1.00 16.18 13.29
C ALA A 145 1.10 15.40 11.98
N ASP A 146 0.62 16.01 10.89
CA ASP A 146 0.64 15.43 9.55
C ASP A 146 0.58 16.54 8.50
N ALA A 147 0.82 16.18 7.24
CA ALA A 147 0.63 17.08 6.11
C ALA A 147 0.18 16.29 4.87
N LEU A 148 -0.51 16.98 3.97
CA LEU A 148 -0.87 16.53 2.64
C LEU A 148 -0.30 17.50 1.62
N ALA A 149 0.10 16.97 0.46
CA ALA A 149 0.64 17.74 -0.64
C ALA A 149 -0.07 17.35 -1.95
N GLU A 150 -1.18 18.03 -2.23
CA GLU A 150 -2.10 17.68 -3.33
C GLU A 150 -2.63 18.96 -3.99
N ASP A 151 -3.06 18.86 -5.25
CA ASP A 151 -3.69 19.97 -5.97
C ASP A 151 -5.15 20.12 -5.52
N PHE A 152 -5.36 20.80 -4.38
CA PHE A 152 -6.69 20.96 -3.79
C PHE A 152 -7.51 22.06 -4.49
N ASP A 153 -6.86 23.01 -5.14
CA ASP A 153 -7.54 24.11 -5.85
C ASP A 153 -7.72 23.89 -7.36
N GLY A 154 -7.14 22.81 -7.90
CA GLY A 154 -7.28 22.37 -9.28
C GLY A 154 -6.51 23.24 -10.27
N ASP A 155 -5.50 23.99 -9.81
CA ASP A 155 -4.70 24.87 -10.65
C ASP A 155 -3.52 24.15 -11.34
N GLY A 156 -3.31 22.88 -11.02
CA GLY A 156 -2.24 22.03 -11.55
C GLY A 156 -0.96 22.06 -10.73
N HIS A 157 -0.94 22.74 -9.57
CA HIS A 157 0.20 22.81 -8.67
C HIS A 157 -0.17 22.25 -7.29
N PRO A 158 0.65 21.36 -6.71
CA PRO A 158 0.33 20.78 -5.41
C PRO A 158 0.41 21.84 -4.30
N ASP A 159 -0.66 21.94 -3.52
CA ASP A 159 -0.81 22.75 -2.33
C ASP A 159 -0.37 22.00 -1.08
N LEU A 160 -0.14 22.72 0.01
CA LEU A 160 0.15 22.10 1.32
C LEU A 160 -1.00 22.29 2.29
N LEU A 161 -1.53 21.19 2.81
CA LEU A 161 -2.45 21.20 3.96
C LEU A 161 -1.75 20.62 5.19
N LEU A 162 -1.63 21.41 6.25
CA LEU A 162 -0.84 21.06 7.42
C LEU A 162 -1.73 20.92 8.67
N SER A 163 -1.63 19.78 9.34
CA SER A 163 -2.30 19.57 10.63
C SER A 163 -1.42 20.05 11.78
N VAL A 164 -1.99 20.93 12.61
CA VAL A 164 -1.35 21.42 13.83
C VAL A 164 -2.18 20.95 15.03
N PRO A 165 -1.58 20.20 15.98
CA PRO A 165 -2.27 19.77 17.19
C PRO A 165 -2.96 20.93 17.92
N ASN A 166 -4.24 20.76 18.25
CA ASN A 166 -5.07 21.73 18.97
C ASN A 166 -5.15 23.13 18.32
N ARG A 167 -4.93 23.25 17.01
CA ARG A 167 -5.04 24.52 16.27
C ARG A 167 -5.74 24.29 14.94
N PRO A 168 -6.19 25.37 14.26
CA PRO A 168 -6.63 25.26 12.88
C PRO A 168 -5.58 24.57 12.01
N ALA A 169 -6.04 23.67 11.14
CA ALA A 169 -5.22 23.25 10.01
C ALA A 169 -4.82 24.46 9.17
N LEU A 170 -3.62 24.42 8.61
CA LEU A 170 -3.06 25.50 7.81
C LEU A 170 -3.06 25.05 6.34
N PHE A 171 -3.89 25.70 5.53
CA PHE A 171 -3.88 25.55 4.08
C PHE A 171 -2.95 26.59 3.46
N LEU A 172 -2.03 26.11 2.62
CA LEU A 172 -0.99 26.88 1.96
C LEU A 172 -1.08 26.58 0.46
N PRO A 173 -1.84 27.38 -0.30
CA PRO A 173 -1.91 27.21 -1.74
C PRO A 173 -0.57 27.55 -2.40
N ASN A 174 -0.22 26.81 -3.43
CA ASN A 174 1.00 26.99 -4.19
C ASN A 174 0.77 27.93 -5.36
N SER A 175 1.62 28.95 -5.51
CA SER A 175 1.46 29.91 -6.62
C SER A 175 1.94 29.38 -7.99
N GLY A 176 2.26 28.10 -8.12
CA GLY A 176 2.92 27.52 -9.30
C GLY A 176 4.36 27.96 -9.52
N THR A 177 5.01 28.54 -8.50
CA THR A 177 6.44 28.91 -8.56
C THR A 177 7.23 28.35 -7.38
N GLY A 178 6.66 27.40 -6.64
CA GLY A 178 7.14 26.91 -5.35
C GLY A 178 6.90 27.86 -4.18
N SER A 179 6.21 28.98 -4.41
CA SER A 179 5.87 29.95 -3.38
C SER A 179 4.51 29.63 -2.76
N PHE A 180 4.56 29.17 -1.51
CA PHE A 180 3.45 29.05 -0.58
C PHE A 180 3.20 30.36 0.21
N VAL A 181 3.96 31.42 -0.12
CA VAL A 181 3.89 32.72 0.57
C VAL A 181 2.80 33.60 -0.05
N GLY A 182 1.69 33.73 0.67
CA GLY A 182 0.51 34.51 0.24
C GLY A 182 -0.74 34.25 1.10
N ALA A 183 -0.82 33.10 1.76
CA ALA A 183 -1.85 32.76 2.75
C ALA A 183 -1.55 33.38 4.13
N ALA A 184 -1.68 34.70 4.25
CA ALA A 184 -1.62 35.38 5.54
C ALA A 184 -3.04 35.69 6.05
N GLY A 185 -3.53 34.85 6.97
CA GLY A 185 -4.72 35.12 7.77
C GLY A 185 -4.66 34.44 9.13
N GLN A 186 -4.42 35.20 10.20
CA GLN A 186 -5.11 35.00 11.49
C GLN A 186 -6.03 36.21 11.66
N PRO A 187 -7.36 36.08 11.87
CA PRO A 187 -7.99 35.94 13.22
C PRO A 187 -9.43 35.32 13.15
N PRO A 188 -10.37 35.37 14.15
CA PRO A 188 -10.31 35.40 15.62
C PRO A 188 -10.75 34.05 16.27
N GLU A 189 -10.65 33.93 17.60
CA GLU A 189 -11.18 32.79 18.37
C GLU A 189 -12.71 32.65 18.24
N LEU A 190 -13.15 31.40 18.02
CA LEU A 190 -14.48 30.93 18.40
C LEU A 190 -14.31 29.89 19.50
N ASP A 191 -15.04 30.13 20.59
CA ASP A 191 -15.11 29.37 21.83
C ASP A 191 -15.06 27.86 21.55
N ALA A 192 -13.90 27.26 21.78
CA ALA A 192 -13.82 25.83 21.96
C ALA A 192 -14.72 25.54 23.15
N GLY A 193 -15.84 24.84 22.92
CA GLY A 193 -16.67 24.29 23.98
C GLY A 193 -15.84 23.31 24.80
N VAL A 194 -14.98 23.85 25.66
CA VAL A 194 -14.14 23.14 26.60
C VAL A 194 -14.93 23.08 27.89
N ASP A 195 -15.78 22.06 27.98
CA ASP A 195 -16.04 21.46 29.28
C ASP A 195 -14.73 20.77 29.69
N GLY A 196 -13.96 21.46 30.51
CA GLY A 196 -12.58 21.11 30.83
C GLY A 196 -12.39 19.74 31.45
N ALA A 197 -11.38 19.02 30.95
CA ALA A 197 -10.31 18.41 31.74
C ALA A 197 -9.44 17.52 30.82
N ALA A 198 -8.35 18.10 30.32
CA ALA A 198 -7.16 17.34 29.96
C ALA A 198 -5.96 18.16 30.42
N SER A 199 -5.60 17.99 31.69
CA SER A 199 -4.36 18.50 32.26
C SER A 199 -3.18 17.73 31.68
N ASP A 200 -2.24 18.49 31.09
CA ASP A 200 -0.80 18.27 31.06
C ASP A 200 -0.31 16.81 31.14
N ALA A 201 -0.04 16.22 29.98
CA ALA A 201 0.80 15.04 29.85
C ALA A 201 1.90 15.28 28.80
N ASP A 202 2.67 16.35 28.99
CA ASP A 202 3.94 16.58 28.33
C ASP A 202 5.04 16.67 29.38
N GLY A 203 5.74 15.55 29.57
CA GLY A 203 7.00 15.47 30.29
C GLY A 203 7.84 14.35 29.68
N PRO A 204 9.11 14.58 29.30
CA PRO A 204 9.98 13.53 28.82
C PRO A 204 10.26 12.57 29.98
N LEU A 205 10.00 11.27 29.80
CA LEU A 205 10.38 10.24 30.75
C LEU A 205 11.89 10.01 30.68
N ASP A 206 12.65 10.72 31.52
CA ASP A 206 13.98 10.29 31.94
C ASP A 206 13.92 9.69 33.35
N GLY A 207 14.70 8.63 33.56
CA GLY A 207 14.54 7.75 34.72
C GLY A 207 15.13 8.26 36.03
N SER A 208 14.68 7.59 37.09
CA SER A 208 15.38 7.24 38.34
C SER A 208 14.98 7.95 39.66
N SER A 209 14.84 7.07 40.68
CA SER A 209 14.98 7.26 42.15
C SER A 209 13.73 7.51 43.02
N GLU A 210 13.41 6.46 43.78
CA GLU A 210 13.20 6.32 45.25
C GLU A 210 12.30 7.27 46.08
N ASP A 211 11.58 6.61 47.02
CA ASP A 211 11.03 7.08 48.31
C ASP A 211 9.73 7.92 48.23
N GLY A 212 8.67 7.77 49.01
CA GLY A 212 8.36 7.05 50.25
C GLY A 212 7.23 7.81 50.98
N SER A 213 6.29 7.08 51.61
CA SER A 213 5.34 7.51 52.67
C SER A 213 4.03 8.31 52.38
N GLU A 214 2.92 7.60 52.63
CA GLU A 214 1.73 7.90 53.47
C GLU A 214 1.22 9.35 53.70
N SER A 215 -0.08 9.61 53.45
CA SER A 215 -1.16 9.74 54.48
C SER A 215 -2.38 10.64 54.10
N ASP A 216 -3.57 10.08 54.36
CA ASP A 216 -4.91 10.58 54.73
C ASP A 216 -5.29 12.08 54.73
N GLY A 217 -6.57 12.38 54.39
CA GLY A 217 -7.31 13.47 55.06
C GLY A 217 -8.49 14.17 54.35
N SER A 218 -9.67 13.52 54.33
CA SER A 218 -11.06 14.03 54.49
C SER A 218 -11.50 15.50 54.18
N SER A 219 -12.53 15.59 53.32
CA SER A 219 -13.88 16.22 53.49
C SER A 219 -14.11 17.71 53.84
N ALA A 220 -14.94 18.32 52.97
CA ALA A 220 -16.14 19.16 53.21
C ALA A 220 -16.01 20.56 53.85
N GLU A 221 -16.58 21.58 53.18
CA GLU A 221 -17.85 22.24 53.55
C GLU A 221 -18.15 23.43 52.61
N ALA A 222 -19.44 23.67 52.38
CA ALA A 222 -20.02 24.62 51.44
C ALA A 222 -20.32 26.00 52.05
N SER A 223 -20.46 27.05 51.22
CA SER A 223 -21.29 28.26 51.49
C SER A 223 -21.30 29.17 50.24
N LEU A 224 -22.35 29.19 49.42
CA LEU A 224 -23.50 30.14 49.41
C LEU A 224 -23.21 31.58 48.92
N ASP A 225 -23.85 31.91 47.79
CA ASP A 225 -24.79 33.06 47.58
C ASP A 225 -24.44 34.13 46.50
N ALA A 226 -25.50 34.42 45.72
CA ALA A 226 -25.86 35.62 44.93
C ALA A 226 -24.91 36.23 43.87
N GLY A 227 -25.34 36.19 42.60
CA GLY A 227 -24.94 37.18 41.55
C GLY A 227 -25.87 38.41 41.56
N PRO A 228 -25.96 39.21 40.47
CA PRO A 228 -24.99 39.66 39.46
C PRO A 228 -24.92 41.21 39.36
N GLN A 229 -23.88 41.82 38.76
CA GLN A 229 -23.93 43.06 37.94
C GLN A 229 -22.54 43.66 37.64
N ASP A 230 -22.46 44.32 36.48
CA ASP A 230 -21.48 45.31 36.01
C ASP A 230 -20.14 44.84 35.41
N ALA A 231 -20.13 44.72 34.08
CA ALA A 231 -18.94 45.06 33.30
C ALA A 231 -19.31 45.73 31.95
N GLY A 232 -18.86 46.97 31.82
CA GLY A 232 -18.54 47.66 30.58
C GLY A 232 -17.81 48.96 30.92
N PRO A 233 -17.21 49.70 29.98
CA PRO A 233 -16.53 49.33 28.73
C PRO A 233 -15.13 50.03 28.61
N GLN A 234 -14.46 49.98 27.43
CA GLN A 234 -13.37 50.84 26.87
C GLN A 234 -12.05 50.12 26.51
N ASP A 235 -11.30 50.41 25.45
CA ASP A 235 -11.47 51.19 24.19
C ASP A 235 -10.17 50.99 23.35
N THR A 236 -10.36 50.60 22.08
CA THR A 236 -9.66 50.94 20.82
C THR A 236 -8.14 51.15 20.65
N GLY A 237 -7.63 50.65 19.51
CA GLY A 237 -6.60 51.32 18.68
C GLY A 237 -6.11 50.49 17.48
N GLY A 238 -6.57 50.78 16.26
CA GLY A 238 -6.24 50.11 14.97
C GLY A 238 -4.85 50.45 14.36
N PRO A 239 -4.58 50.24 13.05
CA PRO A 239 -5.53 50.32 11.93
C PRO A 239 -5.74 49.04 11.10
N ASP A 240 -6.98 48.86 10.66
CA ASP A 240 -7.38 47.99 9.56
C ASP A 240 -6.75 48.45 8.23
N ALA A 241 -6.13 47.50 7.53
CA ALA A 241 -6.15 47.45 6.08
C ALA A 241 -6.88 46.15 5.71
N GLY A 242 -8.10 46.30 5.19
CA GLY A 242 -9.03 45.19 4.96
C GLY A 242 -8.53 44.18 3.94
N LEU A 243 -8.89 42.92 4.18
CA LEU A 243 -8.72 41.78 3.27
C LEU A 243 -9.93 40.85 3.46
N THR A 244 -10.64 40.60 2.37
CA THR A 244 -11.85 39.75 2.29
C THR A 244 -11.54 38.52 1.44
N GLY A 245 -11.72 37.34 2.01
CA GLY A 245 -11.71 36.03 1.35
C GLY A 245 -11.99 34.98 2.42
N ALA A 246 -13.08 34.23 2.28
CA ALA A 246 -13.53 33.25 3.27
C ALA A 246 -12.81 31.92 3.05
N GLY A 247 -12.21 31.37 4.12
CA GLY A 247 -11.77 29.98 4.23
C GLY A 247 -11.97 29.58 5.69
N THR A 248 -12.67 28.47 5.94
CA THR A 248 -13.05 28.07 7.30
C THR A 248 -11.86 27.43 8.03
N THR A 249 -11.61 27.83 9.27
CA THR A 249 -10.55 27.27 10.13
C THR A 249 -11.11 26.12 10.98
N TRP A 250 -10.58 24.90 10.88
CA TRP A 250 -11.06 23.74 11.67
C TRP A 250 -10.15 23.47 12.87
N VAL A 251 -10.62 23.75 14.08
CA VAL A 251 -9.87 23.47 15.31
C VAL A 251 -10.12 22.03 15.74
N ARG A 252 -9.28 21.10 15.29
CA ARG A 252 -9.31 19.69 15.72
C ARG A 252 -7.90 19.19 16.03
N ASP A 253 -7.77 18.30 17.00
CA ASP A 253 -6.52 17.62 17.29
C ASP A 253 -6.36 16.43 16.34
N THR A 254 -5.97 16.71 15.10
CA THR A 254 -5.91 15.69 14.05
C THR A 254 -4.57 14.94 14.08
N ALA A 255 -4.64 13.60 14.14
CA ALA A 255 -3.49 12.72 14.11
C ALA A 255 -2.93 12.52 12.70
N ARG A 256 -3.85 12.30 11.76
CA ARG A 256 -3.63 11.93 10.37
C ARG A 256 -4.69 12.55 9.48
N MET A 257 -4.29 12.88 8.26
CA MET A 257 -5.20 13.35 7.22
C MET A 257 -5.08 12.42 6.01
N PHE A 258 -6.18 12.23 5.30
CA PHE A 258 -6.23 11.48 4.04
C PHE A 258 -6.95 12.33 3.00
N ALA A 259 -6.36 12.45 1.80
CA ALA A 259 -7.00 13.11 0.66
C ALA A 259 -7.54 12.05 -0.30
N THR A 260 -8.81 12.18 -0.69
CA THR A 260 -9.44 11.33 -1.70
C THR A 260 -10.69 12.01 -2.24
N ASP A 261 -11.09 11.69 -3.47
CA ASP A 261 -12.37 12.11 -4.04
C ASP A 261 -13.49 11.21 -3.47
N ILE A 262 -13.93 11.51 -2.24
CA ILE A 262 -14.80 10.59 -1.49
C ILE A 262 -16.22 10.57 -2.06
N ASP A 263 -16.65 11.61 -2.79
CA ASP A 263 -18.00 11.69 -3.34
C ASP A 263 -18.09 11.61 -4.87
N GLY A 264 -16.94 11.52 -5.55
CA GLY A 264 -16.82 11.28 -6.98
C GLY A 264 -17.06 12.53 -7.83
N ASP A 265 -16.89 13.72 -7.27
CA ASP A 265 -17.06 14.99 -7.98
C ASP A 265 -15.79 15.49 -8.67
N GLY A 266 -14.65 14.85 -8.39
CA GLY A 266 -13.35 15.10 -9.00
C GLY A 266 -12.48 16.08 -8.22
N ASP A 267 -12.98 16.67 -7.14
CA ASP A 267 -12.20 17.48 -6.21
C ASP A 267 -11.75 16.61 -5.02
N LEU A 268 -10.50 16.78 -4.57
CA LEU A 268 -10.00 15.98 -3.44
C LEU A 268 -10.56 16.49 -2.12
N ASP A 269 -11.33 15.64 -1.45
CA ASP A 269 -11.84 15.82 -0.09
C ASP A 269 -10.82 15.37 0.96
N VAL A 270 -10.99 15.82 2.22
CA VAL A 270 -10.06 15.50 3.30
C VAL A 270 -10.75 14.82 4.48
N VAL A 271 -10.33 13.59 4.78
CA VAL A 271 -10.71 12.86 5.99
C VAL A 271 -9.74 13.21 7.13
N LEU A 272 -10.29 13.64 8.26
CA LEU A 272 -9.56 14.02 9.47
C LEU A 272 -9.71 12.94 10.55
N CYS A 273 -8.62 12.24 10.84
CA CYS A 273 -8.55 11.23 11.89
C CYS A 273 -8.13 11.88 13.22
N ASN A 274 -9.11 12.18 14.07
CA ASN A 274 -8.93 13.04 15.25
C ASN A 274 -8.57 12.30 16.55
N ARG A 275 -7.95 13.02 17.48
CA ARG A 275 -7.50 12.61 18.82
C ARG A 275 -8.36 13.23 19.92
N GLY A 276 -8.03 12.90 21.17
CA GLY A 276 -8.62 13.53 22.35
C GLY A 276 -10.07 13.14 22.63
N GLY A 277 -10.62 12.19 21.87
CA GLY A 277 -12.03 11.82 21.87
C GLY A 277 -12.91 12.76 21.06
N GLN A 278 -12.34 13.45 20.07
CA GLN A 278 -13.09 14.18 19.04
C GLN A 278 -13.51 13.21 17.94
N SER A 279 -14.76 13.30 17.49
CA SER A 279 -15.24 12.53 16.34
C SER A 279 -14.34 12.79 15.12
N HIS A 280 -14.09 11.76 14.33
CA HIS A 280 -13.49 11.90 13.00
C HIS A 280 -14.38 12.78 12.13
N ALA A 281 -13.81 13.37 11.09
CA ALA A 281 -14.54 14.32 10.27
C ALA A 281 -14.17 14.21 8.81
N LEU A 282 -15.12 14.57 7.96
CA LEU A 282 -14.92 14.72 6.53
C LEU A 282 -15.03 16.21 6.18
N MET A 283 -14.03 16.71 5.48
CA MET A 283 -13.97 18.04 4.93
C MET A 283 -14.16 17.93 3.42
N ARG A 284 -15.34 18.32 2.94
CA ARG A 284 -15.64 18.31 1.52
C ARG A 284 -14.98 19.51 0.85
N ASN A 285 -14.27 19.31 -0.24
CA ASN A 285 -13.78 20.37 -1.10
C ASN A 285 -14.91 20.79 -2.06
N GLU A 286 -15.38 22.03 -1.94
CA GLU A 286 -16.41 22.59 -2.83
C GLU A 286 -15.79 23.19 -4.11
N GLY A 287 -14.53 22.84 -4.38
CA GLY A 287 -13.68 23.33 -5.45
C GLY A 287 -12.78 24.48 -5.01
N ALA A 288 -11.66 24.67 -5.74
CA ALA A 288 -10.69 25.74 -5.51
C ALA A 288 -10.11 25.78 -4.07
N GLY A 289 -10.04 24.63 -3.39
CA GLY A 289 -9.55 24.51 -2.01
C GLY A 289 -10.48 25.10 -0.96
N ASP A 290 -11.77 25.34 -1.27
CA ASP A 290 -12.77 25.80 -0.30
C ASP A 290 -13.43 24.60 0.40
N PHE A 291 -13.00 24.32 1.64
CA PHE A 291 -13.52 23.17 2.37
C PHE A 291 -14.69 23.50 3.28
N SER A 292 -15.70 22.62 3.23
CA SER A 292 -16.87 22.61 4.11
C SER A 292 -16.88 21.35 4.99
N ALA A 293 -17.19 21.48 6.28
CA ALA A 293 -17.28 20.30 7.15
C ALA A 293 -18.59 19.57 6.86
N MET A 294 -18.51 18.28 6.53
CA MET A 294 -19.71 17.45 6.42
C MET A 294 -20.15 17.02 7.82
N GLU A 295 -21.27 17.58 8.27
CA GLU A 295 -21.90 17.21 9.54
C GLU A 295 -22.37 15.75 9.49
N ASP A 296 -22.24 15.05 10.62
CA ASP A 296 -22.66 13.66 10.81
C ASP A 296 -22.07 12.64 9.81
N ALA A 297 -20.95 12.99 9.15
CA ALA A 297 -20.25 12.09 8.23
C ALA A 297 -19.75 10.82 8.94
N PHE A 298 -19.32 10.97 10.19
CA PHE A 298 -18.93 9.87 11.07
C PHE A 298 -19.89 9.76 12.25
N PRO A 299 -20.16 8.55 12.76
CA PRO A 299 -20.94 8.37 13.96
C PRO A 299 -20.23 8.98 15.16
N ASP A 300 -20.99 9.53 16.11
CA ASP A 300 -20.47 10.08 17.35
C ASP A 300 -19.62 9.04 18.09
N GLY A 301 -18.33 9.35 18.26
CA GLY A 301 -17.36 8.45 18.88
C GLY A 301 -16.28 9.23 19.62
N ALA A 302 -15.97 8.81 20.84
CA ALA A 302 -14.94 9.42 21.69
C ALA A 302 -13.59 8.71 21.53
N ASP A 303 -13.19 8.46 20.30
CA ASP A 303 -12.04 7.62 19.98
C ASP A 303 -10.80 8.46 19.67
N GLU A 304 -9.63 7.96 20.08
CA GLU A 304 -8.35 8.58 19.78
C GLU A 304 -7.74 7.92 18.55
N CYS A 305 -7.57 8.67 17.46
CA CYS A 305 -6.80 8.20 16.31
C CYS A 305 -5.30 8.26 16.58
N ARG A 306 -4.59 7.16 16.30
CA ARG A 306 -3.13 7.15 16.26
C ARG A 306 -2.64 7.14 14.83
N ASP A 307 -3.18 6.22 14.05
CA ASP A 307 -2.96 6.11 12.61
C ASP A 307 -4.21 5.54 11.92
N GLY A 308 -4.24 5.58 10.59
CA GLY A 308 -5.31 5.00 9.80
C GLY A 308 -4.89 4.73 8.35
N ALA A 309 -5.77 4.08 7.60
CA ALA A 309 -5.62 3.85 6.18
C ALA A 309 -6.98 3.97 5.48
N LEU A 310 -6.98 4.47 4.25
CA LEU A 310 -8.11 4.34 3.34
C LEU A 310 -7.91 3.11 2.46
N ALA A 311 -8.94 2.27 2.36
CA ALA A 311 -8.95 1.08 1.53
C ALA A 311 -10.38 0.55 1.37
N ASP A 312 -10.71 -0.02 0.22
CA ASP A 312 -11.97 -0.74 -0.02
C ASP A 312 -11.94 -2.11 0.68
N VAL A 313 -12.31 -2.19 1.95
CA VAL A 313 -12.15 -3.41 2.75
C VAL A 313 -13.33 -4.37 2.65
N ASP A 314 -14.46 -3.94 2.10
CA ASP A 314 -15.62 -4.81 1.84
C ASP A 314 -15.81 -5.17 0.37
N GLY A 315 -15.00 -4.59 -0.53
CA GLY A 315 -14.99 -4.89 -1.96
C GLY A 315 -16.15 -4.24 -2.72
N ASP A 316 -16.76 -3.18 -2.19
CA ASP A 316 -17.87 -2.47 -2.82
C ASP A 316 -17.42 -1.38 -3.82
N GLY A 317 -16.12 -1.11 -3.88
CA GLY A 317 -15.48 -0.13 -4.76
C GLY A 317 -15.42 1.29 -4.18
N LEU A 318 -15.81 1.48 -2.92
CA LEU A 318 -15.69 2.73 -2.17
C LEU A 318 -14.53 2.64 -1.16
N GLU A 319 -13.90 3.76 -0.85
CA GLU A 319 -12.79 3.76 0.11
C GLU A 319 -13.30 3.83 1.55
N ASP A 320 -13.08 2.76 2.32
CA ASP A 320 -13.39 2.71 3.73
C ASP A 320 -12.25 3.28 4.57
N LEU A 321 -12.57 3.76 5.78
CA LEU A 321 -11.57 4.23 6.73
C LEU A 321 -11.29 3.19 7.81
N VAL A 322 -10.05 2.70 7.84
CA VAL A 322 -9.52 1.87 8.92
C VAL A 322 -8.79 2.77 9.92
N VAL A 323 -9.18 2.71 11.19
CA VAL A 323 -8.60 3.51 12.28
C VAL A 323 -7.95 2.60 13.31
N LEU A 324 -6.68 2.85 13.57
CA LEU A 324 -5.95 2.30 14.70
C LEU A 324 -5.88 3.36 15.80
N GLY A 325 -6.39 3.03 16.98
CA GLY A 325 -6.62 4.04 18.01
C GLY A 325 -6.60 3.54 19.44
N ALA A 326 -7.06 4.40 20.35
CA ALA A 326 -7.33 4.07 21.75
C ALA A 326 -8.68 4.64 22.22
N GLY A 327 -9.46 3.82 22.92
CA GLY A 327 -10.81 4.19 23.34
C GLY A 327 -10.85 4.81 24.73
N LYS A 328 -11.47 5.99 24.89
CA LYS A 328 -11.73 6.59 26.22
C LYS A 328 -12.68 5.73 27.08
N ALA A 329 -13.69 5.10 26.45
CA ALA A 329 -14.72 4.30 27.14
C ALA A 329 -14.20 2.95 27.70
N GLY A 330 -13.04 2.48 27.23
CA GLY A 330 -12.43 1.20 27.63
C GLY A 330 -11.23 1.33 28.58
N GLY A 331 -10.95 2.53 29.11
CA GLY A 331 -9.79 2.79 29.96
C GLY A 331 -8.46 2.91 29.21
N GLY A 332 -8.46 3.35 27.94
CA GLY A 332 -7.25 3.56 27.15
C GLY A 332 -6.74 2.33 26.39
N LYS A 333 -7.55 1.27 26.28
CA LYS A 333 -7.22 0.11 25.44
C LYS A 333 -7.21 0.50 23.96
N SER A 334 -6.26 -0.06 23.22
CA SER A 334 -6.21 0.12 21.79
C SER A 334 -7.26 -0.70 21.06
N PHE A 335 -7.72 -0.16 19.94
CA PHE A 335 -8.72 -0.78 19.08
C PHE A 335 -8.31 -0.63 17.62
N LEU A 336 -8.79 -1.55 16.81
CA LEU A 336 -8.92 -1.42 15.37
C LEU A 336 -10.40 -1.18 15.08
N ARG A 337 -10.73 -0.17 14.27
CA ARG A 337 -12.10 0.09 13.85
C ARG A 337 -12.16 0.36 12.37
N VAL A 338 -13.16 -0.19 11.72
CA VAL A 338 -13.45 0.10 10.33
C VAL A 338 -14.76 0.88 10.23
N TYR A 339 -14.67 1.94 9.43
CA TYR A 339 -15.76 2.80 9.05
C TYR A 339 -16.02 2.55 7.57
N LEU A 340 -17.09 1.83 7.27
CA LEU A 340 -17.49 1.52 5.90
C LEU A 340 -18.13 2.74 5.28
N GLN A 341 -17.64 3.15 4.10
CA GLN A 341 -18.27 4.19 3.32
C GLN A 341 -19.62 3.70 2.82
N GLN A 342 -20.59 4.60 2.71
CA GLN A 342 -21.88 4.31 2.12
C GLN A 342 -22.17 5.34 1.04
N ALA A 343 -22.40 4.88 -0.19
CA ALA A 343 -22.91 5.71 -1.26
C ALA A 343 -24.35 6.16 -0.95
N LYS A 344 -24.51 7.33 -0.34
CA LYS A 344 -25.79 8.05 -0.33
C LYS A 344 -25.77 9.08 -1.44
N SER A 345 -26.93 9.32 -2.06
CA SER A 345 -27.10 10.21 -3.22
C SER A 345 -26.43 11.59 -3.02
N GLY A 346 -25.17 11.72 -3.46
CA GLY A 346 -24.36 12.94 -3.38
C GLY A 346 -23.80 13.29 -1.98
N GLN A 347 -23.72 12.34 -1.05
CA GLN A 347 -23.10 12.55 0.27
C GLN A 347 -22.38 11.27 0.73
N ALA A 348 -21.08 11.36 1.00
CA ALA A 348 -20.33 10.29 1.66
C ALA A 348 -20.72 10.23 3.15
N ALA A 349 -21.06 9.05 3.65
CA ALA A 349 -21.32 8.84 5.07
C ALA A 349 -20.73 7.50 5.50
N PHE A 350 -20.19 7.46 6.72
CA PHE A 350 -19.53 6.29 7.26
C PHE A 350 -20.39 5.57 8.30
N VAL A 351 -20.35 4.24 8.29
CA VAL A 351 -20.96 3.40 9.31
C VAL A 351 -19.91 2.48 9.91
N VAL A 352 -19.97 2.25 11.23
CA VAL A 352 -19.02 1.33 11.87
C VAL A 352 -19.33 -0.09 11.42
N ALA A 353 -18.32 -0.80 10.92
CA ALA A 353 -18.42 -2.22 10.60
C ALA A 353 -18.83 -3.02 11.85
N THR A 354 -19.87 -3.82 11.74
CA THR A 354 -20.34 -4.71 12.82
C THR A 354 -19.63 -6.05 12.76
N GLY A 355 -19.42 -6.72 13.89
CA GLY A 355 -18.88 -8.09 13.94
C GLY A 355 -17.37 -8.21 14.20
N MET A 356 -16.63 -7.10 14.38
CA MET A 356 -15.18 -7.12 14.64
C MET A 356 -14.78 -7.61 16.05
N GLU A 357 -15.73 -7.72 16.98
CA GLU A 357 -15.50 -8.05 18.40
C GLU A 357 -16.42 -9.18 18.91
N GLU A 358 -16.78 -10.17 18.07
CA GLU A 358 -17.47 -11.35 18.62
C GLU A 358 -16.51 -12.34 19.30
N ASP A 359 -16.87 -12.71 20.53
CA ASP A 359 -16.31 -13.88 21.23
C ASP A 359 -16.73 -15.11 20.44
N ASP A 360 -15.88 -15.49 19.48
CA ASP A 360 -16.10 -16.52 18.47
C ASP A 360 -16.64 -17.83 19.05
N THR A 361 -17.96 -17.98 19.04
CA THR A 361 -18.64 -19.27 19.08
C THR A 361 -18.79 -19.80 17.66
N GLU A 362 -17.94 -20.78 17.33
CA GLU A 362 -18.10 -21.78 16.26
C GLU A 362 -18.86 -21.33 14.99
N THR A 363 -18.26 -20.45 14.18
CA THR A 363 -18.61 -20.32 12.76
C THR A 363 -17.70 -21.22 11.91
N GLU A 364 -18.29 -21.93 10.95
CA GLU A 364 -17.61 -22.93 10.11
C GLU A 364 -16.79 -22.25 8.99
N GLU A 365 -15.49 -22.10 9.20
CA GLU A 365 -14.53 -21.63 8.18
C GLU A 365 -13.77 -22.81 7.55
N THR A 366 -13.72 -22.87 6.22
CA THR A 366 -12.97 -23.90 5.48
C THR A 366 -11.47 -23.66 5.58
N CYS A 367 -10.73 -24.64 6.10
CA CYS A 367 -9.30 -24.51 6.40
C CYS A 367 -8.35 -25.01 5.31
N ALA A 368 -8.87 -25.52 4.18
CA ALA A 368 -8.02 -26.05 3.11
C ALA A 368 -8.79 -26.32 1.82
N THR A 369 -8.07 -26.32 0.70
CA THR A 369 -8.56 -26.83 -0.59
C THR A 369 -8.50 -28.35 -0.58
N VAL A 370 -9.65 -29.01 -0.77
CA VAL A 370 -9.73 -30.48 -0.71
C VAL A 370 -10.09 -31.08 -2.07
N SER A 371 -9.31 -32.09 -2.47
CA SER A 371 -9.48 -32.79 -3.74
C SER A 371 -9.69 -34.30 -3.52
N GLY A 372 -10.65 -34.87 -4.25
CA GLY A 372 -10.95 -36.31 -4.27
C GLY A 372 -10.71 -36.90 -5.65
N SER A 373 -10.21 -38.14 -5.72
CA SER A 373 -10.06 -38.87 -6.99
C SER A 373 -11.42 -39.33 -7.53
N SER A 374 -11.93 -38.62 -8.55
CA SER A 374 -13.05 -38.96 -9.46
C SER A 374 -14.46 -39.18 -8.86
N ALA A 375 -15.35 -38.28 -9.29
CA ALA A 375 -16.80 -38.33 -9.51
C ALA A 375 -17.81 -38.52 -8.34
N GLU A 376 -17.50 -39.15 -7.22
CA GLU A 376 -18.51 -39.31 -6.12
C GLU A 376 -17.94 -39.14 -4.70
N VAL A 377 -16.84 -38.38 -4.54
CA VAL A 377 -16.29 -38.07 -3.20
C VAL A 377 -16.77 -36.70 -2.76
N SER A 378 -17.55 -36.61 -1.68
CA SER A 378 -17.84 -35.32 -1.03
C SER A 378 -16.81 -35.06 0.06
N VAL A 379 -16.32 -33.83 0.09
CA VAL A 379 -15.33 -33.42 1.09
C VAL A 379 -15.63 -32.00 1.55
N SER A 380 -15.53 -31.78 2.85
CA SER A 380 -15.61 -30.46 3.48
C SER A 380 -14.49 -30.33 4.50
N SER A 381 -13.96 -29.12 4.63
CA SER A 381 -12.98 -28.76 5.65
C SER A 381 -13.59 -27.75 6.61
N LYS A 382 -13.22 -27.81 7.88
CA LYS A 382 -13.55 -26.78 8.87
C LYS A 382 -12.54 -26.69 10.00
N ILE A 383 -12.36 -25.52 10.57
CA ILE A 383 -11.58 -25.36 11.81
C ILE A 383 -12.33 -26.00 12.99
N SER A 384 -11.66 -26.87 13.76
CA SER A 384 -12.23 -27.57 14.92
C SER A 384 -11.39 -27.35 16.18
N ARG A 385 -12.03 -26.96 17.29
CA ARG A 385 -11.42 -26.84 18.62
C ARG A 385 -11.61 -28.14 19.40
N THR A 386 -10.55 -28.66 20.02
CA THR A 386 -10.64 -29.88 20.86
C THR A 386 -10.57 -29.53 22.36
N THR A 387 -11.28 -30.27 23.21
CA THR A 387 -11.34 -29.98 24.66
C THR A 387 -10.22 -30.67 25.45
N ALA A 388 -9.57 -29.85 26.30
CA ALA A 388 -8.83 -30.16 27.53
C ALA A 388 -7.44 -30.83 27.42
N ALA A 389 -6.40 -30.01 27.22
CA ALA A 389 -5.15 -29.95 28.03
C ALA A 389 -4.02 -29.15 27.33
N GLN A 390 -4.19 -28.79 26.06
CA GLN A 390 -3.29 -27.93 25.30
C GLN A 390 -4.17 -27.03 24.42
N GLY A 391 -3.70 -25.83 24.09
CA GLY A 391 -4.32 -25.00 23.03
C GLY A 391 -4.30 -25.73 21.69
N LYS A 392 -4.44 -24.98 20.59
CA LYS A 392 -4.41 -25.44 19.20
C LYS A 392 -5.79 -25.84 18.66
N ALA A 393 -6.36 -24.98 17.84
CA ALA A 393 -7.39 -25.40 16.90
C ALA A 393 -6.75 -26.29 15.81
N SER A 394 -7.55 -27.09 15.11
CA SER A 394 -7.07 -28.04 14.10
C SER A 394 -7.98 -28.02 12.88
N CYS A 395 -7.44 -28.22 11.68
CA CYS A 395 -8.27 -28.38 10.49
C CYS A 395 -8.91 -29.76 10.48
N GLN A 396 -10.22 -29.81 10.67
CA GLN A 396 -11.01 -31.02 10.49
C GLN A 396 -11.40 -31.16 9.02
N VAL A 397 -11.17 -32.35 8.47
CA VAL A 397 -11.58 -32.70 7.11
C VAL A 397 -12.52 -33.88 7.19
N ASP A 398 -13.79 -33.60 6.86
CA ASP A 398 -14.87 -34.57 6.76
C ASP A 398 -14.97 -35.06 5.31
N PHE A 399 -15.07 -36.36 5.13
CA PHE A 399 -15.15 -36.97 3.81
C PHE A 399 -16.17 -38.10 3.74
N ASP A 400 -16.76 -38.27 2.56
CA ASP A 400 -17.52 -39.46 2.16
C ASP A 400 -17.06 -39.88 0.76
N THR A 401 -16.48 -41.08 0.65
CA THR A 401 -15.99 -41.63 -0.61
C THR A 401 -17.07 -42.38 -1.39
N ALA A 402 -18.33 -42.42 -0.91
CA ALA A 402 -19.44 -43.14 -1.52
C ALA A 402 -19.15 -44.61 -1.85
N GLY A 403 -18.22 -45.24 -1.13
CA GLY A 403 -17.82 -46.63 -1.35
C GLY A 403 -16.75 -46.84 -2.43
N VAL A 404 -16.18 -45.75 -2.97
CA VAL A 404 -15.03 -45.80 -3.89
C VAL A 404 -13.73 -45.93 -3.07
N ASP A 405 -12.80 -46.76 -3.54
CA ASP A 405 -11.44 -46.87 -2.97
C ASP A 405 -10.59 -45.65 -3.39
N ALA A 406 -10.94 -44.48 -2.87
CA ALA A 406 -10.31 -43.20 -3.18
C ALA A 406 -9.49 -42.66 -2.00
N SER A 407 -8.41 -41.94 -2.30
CA SER A 407 -7.72 -41.10 -1.32
C SER A 407 -8.30 -39.70 -1.33
N VAL A 408 -8.49 -39.12 -0.16
CA VAL A 408 -8.84 -37.70 0.04
C VAL A 408 -7.55 -36.93 0.24
N THR A 409 -7.31 -35.89 -0.56
CA THR A 409 -6.08 -35.10 -0.44
C THR A 409 -6.41 -33.65 -0.15
N VAL A 410 -5.85 -33.18 0.96
CA VAL A 410 -5.90 -31.78 1.39
C VAL A 410 -4.63 -31.13 0.88
N TRP A 411 -4.76 -30.03 0.17
CA TRP A 411 -3.63 -29.22 -0.29
C TRP A 411 -3.66 -27.88 0.41
N LEU A 412 -2.49 -27.50 0.92
CA LEU A 412 -2.18 -26.19 1.49
C LEU A 412 -1.12 -25.57 0.60
N ALA A 413 -1.32 -24.31 0.22
CA ALA A 413 -0.37 -23.60 -0.63
C ALA A 413 0.99 -23.57 0.08
N ALA A 414 2.05 -23.91 -0.64
CA ALA A 414 3.40 -23.80 -0.12
C ALA A 414 3.94 -22.40 -0.44
N PRO A 415 4.65 -21.78 0.50
CA PRO A 415 5.31 -20.50 0.28
C PRO A 415 6.44 -20.65 -0.74
N LYS A 416 6.69 -19.62 -1.56
CA LYS A 416 7.85 -19.59 -2.49
C LYS A 416 9.17 -19.62 -1.72
N MET A 417 9.71 -20.82 -1.43
CA MET A 417 10.94 -20.92 -0.66
C MET A 417 12.22 -20.89 -1.53
N PRO A 418 13.26 -20.14 -1.15
CA PRO A 418 14.53 -20.09 -1.88
C PRO A 418 15.38 -21.35 -1.67
N VAL A 419 15.04 -22.19 -0.68
CA VAL A 419 15.72 -23.43 -0.33
C VAL A 419 14.72 -24.54 -0.04
N LEU A 420 15.10 -25.79 -0.31
CA LEU A 420 14.26 -26.96 -0.01
C LEU A 420 14.21 -27.19 1.51
N PRO A 421 13.02 -27.46 2.08
CA PRO A 421 12.90 -27.77 3.50
C PRO A 421 13.64 -29.07 3.86
N ASP A 422 14.20 -29.13 5.07
CA ASP A 422 14.79 -30.34 5.67
C ASP A 422 13.72 -31.40 5.99
N ALA A 423 12.52 -30.95 6.37
CA ALA A 423 11.38 -31.82 6.63
C ALA A 423 10.05 -31.07 6.51
N VAL A 424 8.99 -31.84 6.21
CA VAL A 424 7.60 -31.44 6.45
C VAL A 424 7.13 -32.16 7.70
N VAL A 425 6.75 -31.40 8.72
CA VAL A 425 6.22 -31.89 9.99
C VAL A 425 4.72 -31.66 10.02
N VAL A 426 3.94 -32.65 10.45
CA VAL A 426 2.49 -32.52 10.58
C VAL A 426 1.97 -33.42 11.70
N ASP A 427 1.03 -32.90 12.48
CA ASP A 427 0.28 -33.68 13.46
C ASP A 427 -1.06 -34.12 12.87
N LEU A 428 -1.29 -35.44 12.89
CA LEU A 428 -2.46 -36.08 12.30
C LEU A 428 -3.24 -36.87 13.32
N ARG A 429 -4.57 -36.81 13.26
CA ARG A 429 -5.42 -37.67 14.09
C ARG A 429 -6.70 -38.06 13.36
N SER A 430 -7.06 -39.33 13.41
CA SER A 430 -8.40 -39.73 12.95
C SER A 430 -9.44 -39.45 14.03
N LYS A 431 -10.66 -39.02 13.68
CA LYS A 431 -11.77 -39.02 14.64
C LYS A 431 -12.30 -40.42 14.91
N ALA A 432 -12.24 -41.31 13.93
CA ALA A 432 -12.72 -42.68 14.04
C ALA A 432 -12.02 -43.61 13.04
N GLY A 433 -11.81 -44.86 13.44
CA GLY A 433 -11.12 -45.84 12.60
C GLY A 433 -9.62 -45.56 12.44
N SER A 434 -8.97 -46.37 11.63
CA SER A 434 -7.55 -46.21 11.29
C SER A 434 -7.41 -46.01 9.80
N HIS A 435 -6.66 -45.00 9.38
CA HIS A 435 -6.54 -44.62 7.98
C HIS A 435 -5.07 -44.47 7.61
N ALA A 436 -4.71 -44.86 6.39
CA ALA A 436 -3.35 -44.64 5.89
C ALA A 436 -3.21 -43.16 5.53
N ALA A 437 -2.12 -42.54 5.95
CA ALA A 437 -1.80 -41.15 5.68
C ALA A 437 -0.53 -41.06 4.83
N THR A 438 -0.46 -40.05 3.98
CA THR A 438 0.67 -39.78 3.11
C THR A 438 0.88 -38.27 3.07
N VAL A 439 2.10 -37.82 3.34
CA VAL A 439 2.48 -36.42 3.13
C VAL A 439 2.82 -36.26 1.65
N ARG A 440 2.34 -35.18 1.05
CA ARG A 440 2.55 -34.84 -0.35
C ARG A 440 3.19 -33.47 -0.47
N VAL A 441 4.06 -33.33 -1.46
CA VAL A 441 4.62 -32.05 -1.87
C VAL A 441 4.42 -31.95 -3.37
N ARG A 442 4.00 -30.78 -3.84
CA ARG A 442 3.92 -30.45 -5.26
C ARG A 442 4.90 -29.33 -5.54
N ASP A 443 5.68 -29.45 -6.60
CA ASP A 443 6.53 -28.37 -7.08
C ASP A 443 5.78 -27.44 -8.06
N ALA A 444 6.45 -26.35 -8.46
CA ALA A 444 5.94 -25.37 -9.41
C ALA A 444 5.65 -25.94 -10.82
N LEU A 445 6.22 -27.10 -11.19
CA LEU A 445 5.94 -27.77 -12.46
C LEU A 445 4.74 -28.72 -12.36
N GLY A 446 4.20 -28.91 -11.15
CA GLY A 446 3.06 -29.75 -10.87
C GLY A 446 3.41 -31.22 -10.62
N GLU A 447 4.69 -31.59 -10.53
CA GLU A 447 5.10 -32.94 -10.15
C GLU A 447 4.83 -33.16 -8.65
N VAL A 448 4.28 -34.34 -8.30
CA VAL A 448 3.86 -34.64 -6.92
C VAL A 448 4.76 -35.69 -6.32
N PHE A 449 5.38 -35.35 -5.20
CA PHE A 449 6.20 -36.24 -4.40
C PHE A 449 5.40 -36.72 -3.19
N ARG A 450 5.51 -38.00 -2.87
CA ARG A 450 4.76 -38.66 -1.79
C ARG A 450 5.70 -39.30 -0.78
N PHE A 451 5.39 -39.10 0.50
CA PHE A 451 6.02 -39.75 1.64
C PHE A 451 4.98 -40.55 2.42
N ASP A 452 5.21 -41.86 2.58
CA ASP A 452 4.32 -42.73 3.33
C ASP A 452 4.42 -42.43 4.83
N ALA A 453 3.39 -41.78 5.38
CA ALA A 453 3.32 -41.45 6.78
C ALA A 453 2.77 -42.60 7.63
N GLY A 454 2.42 -43.75 7.04
CA GLY A 454 1.82 -44.90 7.72
C GLY A 454 0.38 -44.63 8.20
N SER A 455 -0.14 -45.44 9.12
CA SER A 455 -1.53 -45.31 9.60
C SER A 455 -1.69 -44.33 10.77
N MET A 456 -2.72 -43.49 10.75
CA MET A 456 -3.23 -42.72 11.89
C MET A 456 -4.51 -43.36 12.44
N ASP A 457 -4.84 -43.11 13.71
CA ASP A 457 -6.06 -43.60 14.34
C ASP A 457 -6.61 -42.59 15.37
N ALA A 458 -7.66 -42.98 16.11
CA ALA A 458 -8.32 -42.14 17.09
C ALA A 458 -7.68 -42.13 18.49
N SER A 459 -6.67 -42.97 18.72
CA SER A 459 -6.06 -43.18 20.04
C SER A 459 -5.20 -42.01 20.52
N GLY A 460 -4.74 -41.14 19.61
CA GLY A 460 -3.98 -39.93 19.92
C GLY A 460 -3.47 -39.24 18.66
N TRP A 461 -2.81 -38.09 18.84
CA TRP A 461 -2.11 -37.40 17.77
C TRP A 461 -0.91 -38.22 17.31
N LYS A 462 -0.77 -38.34 15.99
CA LYS A 462 0.38 -38.91 15.33
C LYS A 462 1.24 -37.79 14.79
N HIS A 463 2.42 -37.64 15.37
CA HIS A 463 3.44 -36.74 14.87
C HIS A 463 4.18 -37.36 13.69
N VAL A 464 4.09 -36.73 12.53
CA VAL A 464 4.76 -37.15 11.29
C VAL A 464 5.83 -36.12 10.96
N ARG A 465 7.06 -36.57 10.73
CA ARG A 465 8.15 -35.75 10.24
C ARG A 465 8.72 -36.39 8.98
N ALA A 466 8.27 -35.92 7.82
CA ALA A 466 8.68 -36.39 6.51
C ALA A 466 9.96 -35.65 6.07
N SER A 467 11.12 -36.27 6.25
CA SER A 467 12.40 -35.61 5.96
C SER A 467 12.83 -35.77 4.51
N LYS A 468 13.55 -34.77 3.97
CA LYS A 468 14.16 -34.86 2.63
C LYS A 468 15.19 -36.00 2.48
N LEU A 469 15.71 -36.51 3.60
CA LEU A 469 16.67 -37.64 3.61
C LEU A 469 15.98 -39.01 3.52
N GLU A 470 14.67 -39.05 3.65
CA GLU A 470 13.90 -40.29 3.60
C GLU A 470 13.45 -40.61 2.16
N THR A 471 12.75 -41.73 1.99
CA THR A 471 12.34 -42.19 0.66
C THR A 471 11.04 -41.51 0.23
N TRP A 472 11.12 -40.73 -0.85
CA TRP A 472 9.98 -40.13 -1.53
C TRP A 472 9.74 -40.85 -2.86
N SER A 473 8.47 -41.04 -3.23
CA SER A 473 8.08 -41.52 -4.56
C SER A 473 7.45 -40.39 -5.35
N SER A 474 7.94 -40.13 -6.57
CA SER A 474 7.33 -39.14 -7.45
C SER A 474 6.18 -39.74 -8.25
N GLU A 475 5.26 -38.87 -8.66
CA GLU A 475 4.11 -39.21 -9.46
C GLU A 475 3.79 -38.14 -10.51
N GLY A 476 3.41 -38.62 -11.69
CA GLY A 476 3.14 -37.77 -12.85
C GLY A 476 4.16 -38.01 -13.97
N GLU A 477 4.05 -37.22 -15.02
CA GLU A 477 5.06 -37.15 -16.09
C GLU A 477 6.01 -35.98 -15.79
N GLY A 478 6.87 -36.15 -14.78
CA GLY A 478 7.92 -35.20 -14.40
C GLY A 478 9.31 -35.83 -14.48
N ASP A 479 10.36 -35.09 -14.10
CA ASP A 479 11.74 -35.57 -14.19
C ASP A 479 12.19 -36.37 -12.96
N GLY A 480 11.33 -36.48 -11.94
CA GLY A 480 11.59 -37.21 -10.71
C GLY A 480 12.46 -36.44 -9.73
N VAL A 481 12.67 -35.14 -9.95
CA VAL A 481 13.45 -34.25 -9.10
C VAL A 481 12.52 -33.22 -8.48
N LEU A 482 12.57 -33.08 -7.16
CA LEU A 482 11.76 -32.08 -6.46
C LEU A 482 12.35 -30.69 -6.72
N ASP A 483 11.68 -29.91 -7.57
CA ASP A 483 12.09 -28.57 -7.95
C ASP A 483 11.57 -27.49 -6.98
N LEU A 484 12.29 -26.37 -6.91
CA LEU A 484 11.84 -25.15 -6.26
C LEU A 484 11.28 -24.16 -7.29
N PRO A 485 10.31 -23.31 -6.89
CA PRO A 485 9.64 -23.29 -5.59
C PRO A 485 8.63 -24.45 -5.43
N LEU A 486 8.29 -24.77 -4.18
CA LEU A 486 7.18 -25.66 -3.89
C LEU A 486 5.87 -24.93 -4.20
N ASP A 487 4.92 -25.59 -4.85
CA ASP A 487 3.57 -25.06 -5.11
C ASP A 487 2.64 -25.32 -3.93
N ALA A 488 2.66 -26.54 -3.39
CA ALA A 488 1.74 -26.96 -2.34
C ALA A 488 2.32 -28.09 -1.48
N VAL A 489 1.94 -28.10 -0.20
CA VAL A 489 2.13 -29.23 0.70
C VAL A 489 0.76 -29.77 1.07
N GLY A 490 0.63 -31.09 1.09
CA GLY A 490 -0.66 -31.72 1.29
C GLY A 490 -0.58 -32.96 2.16
N VAL A 491 -1.73 -33.32 2.73
CA VAL A 491 -1.91 -34.59 3.40
C VAL A 491 -2.99 -35.37 2.69
N SER A 492 -2.65 -36.58 2.29
CA SER A 492 -3.55 -37.52 1.67
C SER A 492 -3.90 -38.64 2.64
N VAL A 493 -5.19 -38.90 2.78
CA VAL A 493 -5.73 -39.94 3.65
C VAL A 493 -6.46 -40.95 2.78
N LYS A 494 -6.07 -42.22 2.91
CA LYS A 494 -6.78 -43.35 2.32
C LYS A 494 -7.58 -44.07 3.42
N PRO A 495 -8.92 -44.09 3.33
CA PRO A 495 -9.77 -44.80 4.29
C PRO A 495 -9.42 -46.30 4.34
N SER A 496 -9.55 -46.91 5.52
CA SER A 496 -9.40 -48.36 5.67
C SER A 496 -10.51 -49.11 4.93
N SER A 497 -10.22 -50.31 4.45
CA SER A 497 -11.20 -51.18 3.79
C SER A 497 -12.48 -51.32 4.62
N GLY A 498 -13.62 -50.90 4.06
CA GLY A 498 -14.94 -50.98 4.69
C GLY A 498 -15.42 -49.69 5.38
N THR A 499 -14.61 -48.63 5.41
CA THR A 499 -15.03 -47.28 5.84
C THR A 499 -15.27 -46.42 4.62
N THR A 500 -16.47 -45.88 4.46
CA THR A 500 -16.84 -45.01 3.32
C THR A 500 -16.97 -43.54 3.70
N ALA A 501 -17.15 -43.22 4.98
CA ALA A 501 -17.19 -41.85 5.47
C ALA A 501 -16.40 -41.73 6.77
N GLY A 502 -15.80 -40.57 7.02
CA GLY A 502 -14.97 -40.34 8.19
C GLY A 502 -14.51 -38.90 8.31
N ALA A 503 -13.71 -38.64 9.34
CA ALA A 503 -13.15 -37.34 9.60
C ALA A 503 -11.74 -37.49 10.17
N PHE A 504 -10.83 -36.62 9.77
CA PHE A 504 -9.51 -36.50 10.39
C PHE A 504 -9.19 -35.06 10.73
N LEU A 505 -8.26 -34.87 11.65
CA LEU A 505 -7.74 -33.59 12.11
C LEU A 505 -6.31 -33.45 11.63
N LEU A 506 -5.98 -32.24 11.16
CA LEU A 506 -4.66 -31.77 10.79
C LEU A 506 -4.28 -30.64 11.76
N ASP A 507 -3.10 -30.70 12.33
CA ASP A 507 -2.55 -29.64 13.19
C ASP A 507 -1.04 -29.52 12.94
N ALA A 508 -0.46 -28.37 13.32
CA ALA A 508 0.97 -28.09 13.31
C ALA A 508 1.68 -28.51 12.00
N LEU A 509 1.13 -28.14 10.82
CA LEU A 509 1.84 -28.33 9.57
C LEU A 509 2.99 -27.31 9.49
N VAL A 510 4.23 -27.81 9.49
CA VAL A 510 5.44 -26.99 9.56
C VAL A 510 6.44 -27.45 8.51
N LEU A 511 7.03 -26.52 7.78
CA LEU A 511 8.22 -26.75 6.98
C LEU A 511 9.44 -26.40 7.84
N GLU A 512 10.31 -27.38 8.10
CA GLU A 512 11.61 -27.10 8.73
C GLU A 512 12.57 -26.65 7.64
N VAL A 513 13.00 -25.38 7.67
CA VAL A 513 13.81 -24.78 6.60
C VAL A 513 15.23 -24.50 7.11
N PRO A 514 16.28 -24.92 6.38
CA PRO A 514 17.66 -24.64 6.77
C PRO A 514 17.91 -23.14 6.92
N ASP A 515 18.59 -22.75 7.98
CA ASP A 515 18.99 -21.36 8.30
C ASP A 515 17.84 -20.34 8.49
N ILE A 516 16.61 -20.66 8.07
CA ILE A 516 15.40 -19.84 8.15
C ILE A 516 14.52 -20.24 9.35
N GLY A 517 14.55 -21.51 9.77
CA GLY A 517 13.75 -22.01 10.89
C GLY A 517 12.43 -22.66 10.46
N ASN A 518 11.45 -22.71 11.37
CA ASN A 518 10.16 -23.37 11.13
C ASN A 518 9.18 -22.42 10.46
N VAL A 519 8.70 -22.79 9.27
CA VAL A 519 7.63 -22.08 8.55
C VAL A 519 6.33 -22.82 8.78
N HIS A 520 5.40 -22.19 9.49
CA HIS A 520 4.10 -22.77 9.80
C HIS A 520 3.14 -22.55 8.63
N LEU A 521 2.58 -23.63 8.10
CA LEU A 521 1.54 -23.60 7.08
C LEU A 521 0.20 -23.74 7.78
N ASP A 522 -0.56 -22.65 7.82
CA ASP A 522 -1.82 -22.49 8.54
C ASP A 522 -1.72 -22.77 10.06
N ASP A 523 -1.25 -21.77 10.82
CA ASP A 523 -1.31 -21.80 12.27
C ASP A 523 -2.73 -21.45 12.76
N PHE A 524 -3.54 -22.48 13.01
CA PHE A 524 -4.92 -22.38 13.52
C PHE A 524 -5.02 -21.70 14.91
N GLU A 525 -3.91 -21.24 15.50
CA GLU A 525 -3.87 -20.47 16.74
C GLU A 525 -3.80 -18.95 16.49
N ARG A 526 -4.95 -18.26 16.59
CA ARG A 526 -5.15 -16.98 17.32
C ARG A 526 -6.57 -16.44 17.04
N LYS A 527 -7.57 -16.91 17.80
CA LYS A 527 -8.90 -16.27 17.89
C LYS A 527 -8.98 -15.22 19.02
N THR A 528 -7.90 -14.98 19.74
CA THR A 528 -7.87 -13.92 20.77
C THR A 528 -6.78 -12.95 20.39
N PHE A 529 -7.17 -11.99 19.58
CA PHE A 529 -6.38 -10.81 19.34
C PHE A 529 -6.29 -10.01 20.64
N THR A 530 -5.22 -10.25 21.39
CA THR A 530 -4.90 -9.51 22.63
C THR A 530 -3.56 -8.84 22.43
N HIS A 531 -3.47 -8.01 21.39
CA HIS A 531 -2.32 -7.13 21.24
C HIS A 531 -2.57 -5.86 22.05
N SER A 532 -1.77 -5.63 23.07
CA SER A 532 -1.78 -4.35 23.78
C SER A 532 -0.91 -3.38 23.00
N TRP A 533 -1.54 -2.52 22.20
CA TRP A 533 -0.84 -1.40 21.60
C TRP A 533 -0.85 -0.24 22.59
N ALA A 534 0.00 -0.28 23.61
CA ALA A 534 -0.05 0.75 24.65
C ALA A 534 0.50 2.12 24.18
N GLU A 535 1.21 2.19 23.05
CA GLU A 535 2.02 3.38 22.70
C GLU A 535 1.59 4.17 21.46
N ARG A 536 1.99 5.45 21.42
CA ARG A 536 1.68 6.45 20.40
C ARG A 536 2.33 6.24 19.02
N ARG A 537 3.15 5.19 18.83
CA ARG A 537 3.92 4.94 17.59
C ARG A 537 3.36 3.82 16.71
N SER A 538 2.12 3.40 16.94
CA SER A 538 1.51 2.39 16.07
C SER A 538 1.20 2.98 14.70
N CYS A 539 1.40 2.17 13.66
CA CYS A 539 1.07 2.50 12.28
C CYS A 539 0.24 1.41 11.63
N VAL A 540 -0.49 1.73 10.58
CA VAL A 540 -1.25 0.76 9.78
C VAL A 540 -1.07 1.05 8.29
N SER A 541 -0.96 -0.01 7.51
CA SER A 541 -1.01 0.03 6.05
C SER A 541 -2.03 -1.00 5.57
N ALA A 542 -2.75 -0.67 4.50
CA ALA A 542 -3.74 -1.55 3.90
C ALA A 542 -3.32 -1.89 2.46
N GLY A 543 -3.48 -3.14 2.05
CA GLY A 543 -3.18 -3.61 0.70
C GLY A 543 -3.40 -5.11 0.55
N ASP A 544 -3.73 -5.55 -0.66
CA ASP A 544 -3.95 -6.97 -0.96
C ASP A 544 -2.60 -7.71 -0.96
N LEU A 545 -2.36 -8.53 0.07
CA LEU A 545 -1.12 -9.30 0.21
C LEU A 545 -1.30 -10.76 -0.21
N ASP A 546 -2.52 -11.29 -0.30
CA ASP A 546 -2.75 -12.69 -0.65
C ASP A 546 -3.50 -12.94 -1.97
N GLY A 547 -3.74 -11.86 -2.73
CA GLY A 547 -4.22 -11.87 -4.11
C GLY A 547 -5.73 -12.10 -4.21
N ASP A 548 -6.48 -11.90 -3.12
CA ASP A 548 -7.92 -12.10 -3.08
C ASP A 548 -8.73 -10.84 -3.46
N LEU A 549 -8.04 -9.75 -3.79
CA LEU A 549 -8.57 -8.41 -4.12
C LEU A 549 -9.23 -7.69 -2.96
N LEU A 550 -9.10 -8.19 -1.73
CA LEU A 550 -9.50 -7.49 -0.51
C LEU A 550 -8.23 -7.01 0.21
N PRO A 551 -8.15 -5.72 0.59
CA PRO A 551 -6.99 -5.20 1.31
C PRO A 551 -6.83 -5.85 2.70
N ASP A 552 -5.67 -6.43 2.93
CA ASP A 552 -5.18 -6.88 4.23
C ASP A 552 -4.60 -5.72 5.03
N LEU A 553 -4.44 -5.89 6.35
CA LEU A 553 -3.88 -4.86 7.22
C LEU A 553 -2.54 -5.28 7.82
N LEU A 554 -1.52 -4.48 7.58
CA LEU A 554 -0.24 -4.58 8.26
C LEU A 554 -0.14 -3.51 9.35
N ILE A 555 0.09 -3.94 10.59
CA ILE A 555 0.16 -3.07 11.76
C ILE A 555 1.55 -3.13 12.36
N GLY A 556 2.22 -1.97 12.41
CA GLY A 556 3.45 -1.77 13.17
C GLY A 556 3.16 -1.25 14.57
N SER A 557 3.95 -1.68 15.55
CA SER A 557 3.81 -1.28 16.94
C SER A 557 5.11 -1.42 17.73
N ASN A 558 5.10 -0.88 18.95
CA ASN A 558 6.23 -1.03 19.86
C ASN A 558 6.35 -2.39 20.54
N ALA A 559 5.33 -3.27 20.40
CA ALA A 559 5.15 -4.55 21.10
C ALA A 559 5.34 -4.49 22.64
N GLU A 560 4.33 -4.92 23.39
CA GLU A 560 4.49 -5.18 24.82
C GLU A 560 4.71 -6.68 25.08
N GLY A 561 5.73 -7.05 25.85
CA GLY A 561 5.96 -8.45 26.24
C GLY A 561 6.51 -9.33 25.11
N ASP A 562 5.94 -10.54 24.95
CA ASP A 562 6.41 -11.56 24.00
C ASP A 562 5.69 -11.49 22.62
N HIS A 563 5.03 -10.37 22.30
CA HIS A 563 4.28 -10.23 21.05
C HIS A 563 5.15 -9.62 19.94
N SER A 564 4.91 -10.02 18.67
CA SER A 564 5.59 -9.43 17.52
C SER A 564 5.25 -7.94 17.38
N PRO A 565 6.22 -7.06 17.11
CA PRO A 565 5.97 -5.64 16.84
C PRO A 565 5.28 -5.41 15.49
N LEU A 566 5.31 -6.40 14.59
CA LEU A 566 4.67 -6.36 13.28
C LEU A 566 3.58 -7.44 13.19
N VAL A 567 2.35 -7.02 12.92
CA VAL A 567 1.18 -7.91 12.87
C VAL A 567 0.50 -7.76 11.52
N LEU A 568 0.29 -8.88 10.82
CA LEU A 568 -0.52 -8.94 9.62
C LEU A 568 -1.90 -9.48 9.98
N LEU A 569 -2.95 -8.80 9.53
CA LEU A 569 -4.34 -9.23 9.61
C LEU A 569 -4.86 -9.45 8.19
N ARG A 570 -5.26 -10.68 7.87
CA ARG A 570 -5.91 -10.98 6.61
C ARG A 570 -7.37 -10.61 6.63
N ASN A 571 -7.81 -9.94 5.59
CA ASN A 571 -9.21 -9.63 5.38
C ASN A 571 -9.96 -10.86 4.84
N GLY A 572 -11.27 -10.83 4.96
CA GLY A 572 -12.17 -11.79 4.38
C GLY A 572 -13.59 -11.53 4.84
N ALA A 573 -14.54 -12.16 4.16
CA ALA A 573 -15.94 -12.11 4.55
C ALA A 573 -16.28 -13.27 5.50
N ASP A 574 -17.10 -13.00 6.52
CA ASP A 574 -17.83 -14.05 7.22
C ASP A 574 -18.95 -14.65 6.33
N PRO A 575 -19.61 -15.75 6.74
CA PRO A 575 -20.73 -16.32 5.98
C PRO A 575 -21.94 -15.40 5.80
N GLU A 576 -22.03 -14.32 6.57
CA GLU A 576 -23.08 -13.31 6.54
C GLU A 576 -22.71 -12.11 5.64
N GLY A 577 -21.47 -12.06 5.15
CA GLY A 577 -20.93 -11.02 4.28
C GLY A 577 -20.29 -9.84 5.02
N SER A 578 -20.04 -9.95 6.33
CA SER A 578 -19.38 -8.89 7.11
C SER A 578 -17.86 -8.98 6.99
N VAL A 579 -17.20 -7.82 7.04
CA VAL A 579 -15.73 -7.70 7.05
C VAL A 579 -15.14 -8.29 8.32
N VAL A 580 -14.23 -9.26 8.18
CA VAL A 580 -13.54 -9.92 9.28
C VAL A 580 -12.04 -9.96 9.04
N PHE A 581 -11.29 -9.49 10.05
CA PHE A 581 -9.83 -9.55 10.05
C PHE A 581 -9.32 -10.70 10.92
N ARG A 582 -8.46 -11.55 10.36
CA ARG A 582 -7.85 -12.69 11.07
C ARG A 582 -6.33 -12.50 11.15
N PRO A 583 -5.71 -12.59 12.35
CA PRO A 583 -4.27 -12.45 12.47
C PRO A 583 -3.53 -13.60 11.78
N VAL A 584 -2.46 -13.27 11.06
CA VAL A 584 -1.55 -14.23 10.44
C VAL A 584 -0.37 -14.48 11.37
N ALA A 585 -0.08 -15.76 11.63
CA ALA A 585 1.15 -16.15 12.29
C ALA A 585 2.27 -16.35 11.24
N SER A 586 3.41 -15.70 11.44
CA SER A 586 4.57 -15.85 10.56
C SER A 586 5.84 -15.72 11.36
N GLY A 587 6.72 -16.71 11.24
CA GLY A 587 8.06 -16.66 11.85
C GLY A 587 8.89 -15.49 11.35
N THR A 588 8.65 -15.02 10.12
CA THR A 588 9.28 -13.82 9.56
C THR A 588 8.84 -12.56 10.28
N LEU A 589 7.55 -12.44 10.60
CA LEU A 589 7.01 -11.32 11.38
C LEU A 589 7.53 -11.36 12.82
N ASP A 590 7.49 -12.54 13.46
CA ASP A 590 7.99 -12.75 14.82
C ASP A 590 9.51 -12.53 14.95
N ALA A 591 10.26 -12.65 13.85
CA ALA A 591 11.70 -12.41 13.82
C ALA A 591 12.08 -10.92 13.81
N VAL A 592 11.12 -9.99 13.63
CA VAL A 592 11.37 -8.55 13.73
C VAL A 592 11.66 -8.21 15.20
N PRO A 593 12.93 -7.88 15.55
CA PRO A 593 13.39 -7.95 16.93
C PRO A 593 13.13 -6.67 17.74
N ALA A 594 12.51 -5.67 17.12
CA ALA A 594 12.45 -4.31 17.65
C ALA A 594 11.17 -3.59 17.19
N PRO A 595 10.74 -2.55 17.93
CA PRO A 595 9.58 -1.74 17.59
C PRO A 595 9.51 -1.31 16.13
N VAL A 596 8.32 -1.32 15.55
CA VAL A 596 8.05 -0.81 14.20
C VAL A 596 7.27 0.49 14.32
N ALA A 597 7.81 1.58 13.75
CA ALA A 597 7.22 2.91 13.80
C ALA A 597 6.54 3.33 12.49
N ALA A 598 6.85 2.65 11.39
CA ALA A 598 6.27 2.91 10.08
C ALA A 598 6.21 1.63 9.26
N THR A 599 5.19 1.52 8.42
CA THR A 599 5.01 0.43 7.45
C THR A 599 4.69 1.03 6.09
N LEU A 600 5.10 0.34 5.04
CA LEU A 600 4.80 0.70 3.66
C LEU A 600 4.63 -0.59 2.84
N LEU A 601 3.59 -0.63 2.02
CA LEU A 601 3.35 -1.72 1.08
C LEU A 601 3.64 -1.23 -0.34
N LEU A 602 4.50 -1.95 -1.08
CA LEU A 602 4.84 -1.62 -2.45
C LEU A 602 5.44 -2.83 -3.16
N ASP A 603 5.22 -2.95 -4.48
CA ASP A 603 5.92 -3.93 -5.33
C ASP A 603 7.33 -3.38 -5.64
N VAL A 604 8.34 -3.79 -4.86
CA VAL A 604 9.71 -3.31 -5.04
C VAL A 604 10.41 -4.08 -6.14
N ASP A 605 10.21 -5.40 -6.17
CA ASP A 605 10.97 -6.30 -7.02
C ASP A 605 10.33 -6.52 -8.40
N GLU A 606 9.20 -5.85 -8.68
CA GLU A 606 8.45 -5.88 -9.93
C GLU A 606 7.97 -7.30 -10.28
N ASP A 607 7.57 -8.08 -9.28
CA ASP A 607 6.97 -9.39 -9.48
C ASP A 607 5.43 -9.35 -9.52
N GLY A 608 4.84 -8.20 -9.19
CA GLY A 608 3.40 -7.93 -9.22
C GLY A 608 2.70 -8.11 -7.88
N ASP A 609 3.41 -8.58 -6.85
CA ASP A 609 2.89 -8.79 -5.50
C ASP A 609 3.33 -7.61 -4.60
N LEU A 610 2.48 -7.19 -3.64
CA LEU A 610 2.87 -6.14 -2.70
C LEU A 610 3.86 -6.69 -1.66
N ASP A 611 5.02 -6.06 -1.52
CA ASP A 611 6.00 -6.36 -0.47
C ASP A 611 5.81 -5.49 0.77
N VAL A 612 6.47 -5.88 1.87
CA VAL A 612 6.45 -5.16 3.13
C VAL A 612 7.77 -4.46 3.41
N LEU A 613 7.71 -3.15 3.61
CA LEU A 613 8.80 -2.39 4.21
C LEU A 613 8.41 -1.94 5.62
N ALA A 614 9.23 -2.27 6.62
CA ALA A 614 9.02 -1.91 8.02
C ALA A 614 10.16 -1.05 8.55
N GLY A 615 9.81 0.15 9.03
CA GLY A 615 10.72 1.09 9.67
C GLY A 615 10.94 0.73 11.13
N VAL A 616 12.14 0.30 11.47
CA VAL A 616 12.46 -0.29 12.77
C VAL A 616 13.16 0.72 13.68
N VAL A 617 12.69 0.85 14.92
CA VAL A 617 13.31 1.71 15.93
C VAL A 617 14.49 1.00 16.57
N GLY A 618 15.68 1.60 16.57
CA GLY A 618 16.90 1.07 17.18
C GLY A 618 17.50 -0.13 16.43
N GLY A 619 16.95 -0.48 15.26
CA GLY A 619 17.31 -1.63 14.46
C GLY A 619 17.55 -1.28 13.00
N GLN A 620 17.76 -2.30 12.18
CA GLN A 620 17.78 -2.14 10.73
C GLN A 620 16.35 -2.25 10.20
N ASP A 621 15.97 -1.31 9.33
CA ASP A 621 14.71 -1.37 8.58
C ASP A 621 14.60 -2.68 7.81
N ARG A 622 13.41 -3.26 7.76
CA ARG A 622 13.17 -4.57 7.18
C ARG A 622 12.47 -4.45 5.85
N TYR A 623 12.95 -5.22 4.88
CA TYR A 623 12.24 -5.51 3.66
C TYR A 623 11.85 -6.99 3.69
N LEU A 624 10.56 -7.27 3.64
CA LEU A 624 10.01 -8.60 3.59
C LEU A 624 9.31 -8.78 2.23
N SER A 625 9.84 -9.66 1.39
CA SER A 625 9.21 -9.99 0.11
C SER A 625 7.95 -10.82 0.33
N ASN A 626 6.95 -10.63 -0.51
CA ASN A 626 5.71 -11.38 -0.50
C ASN A 626 5.61 -12.30 -1.73
N ASP A 627 4.96 -13.45 -1.60
CA ASP A 627 4.81 -14.38 -2.73
C ASP A 627 3.46 -14.29 -3.47
N GLY A 628 2.66 -13.27 -3.15
CA GLY A 628 1.33 -13.06 -3.70
C GLY A 628 0.25 -13.92 -3.06
N LYS A 629 0.59 -14.69 -2.01
CA LYS A 629 -0.36 -15.50 -1.22
C LYS A 629 -0.31 -15.13 0.27
N GLY A 630 0.31 -14.00 0.58
CA GLY A 630 0.47 -13.44 1.92
C GLY A 630 1.54 -14.16 2.75
N TYR A 631 2.50 -14.84 2.13
CA TYR A 631 3.67 -15.38 2.82
C TYR A 631 4.86 -14.43 2.66
N LEU A 632 5.46 -14.07 3.79
CA LEU A 632 6.52 -13.07 3.87
C LEU A 632 7.91 -13.70 4.11
N PHE A 633 8.94 -13.22 3.43
CA PHE A 633 10.33 -13.65 3.58
C PHE A 633 11.25 -12.46 3.87
N ASP A 634 12.18 -12.59 4.84
CA ASP A 634 13.13 -11.53 5.16
C ASP A 634 14.29 -11.47 4.15
N ASP A 635 14.11 -10.66 3.10
CA ASP A 635 15.11 -10.39 2.05
C ASP A 635 15.88 -9.08 2.29
N THR A 636 15.84 -8.55 3.51
CA THR A 636 16.42 -7.26 3.88
C THR A 636 17.87 -7.11 3.41
N LEU A 637 18.72 -8.13 3.58
CA LEU A 637 20.14 -8.04 3.23
C LEU A 637 20.40 -8.05 1.71
N ALA A 638 19.46 -8.58 0.93
CA ALA A 638 19.54 -8.59 -0.52
C ALA A 638 19.05 -7.26 -1.11
N MET A 639 18.01 -6.67 -0.50
CA MET A 639 17.25 -5.57 -1.09
C MET A 639 17.56 -4.20 -0.48
N MET A 640 17.97 -4.13 0.79
CA MET A 640 18.16 -2.85 1.49
C MET A 640 19.62 -2.58 1.84
N PRO A 641 20.09 -1.32 1.72
CA PRO A 641 21.31 -0.88 2.38
C PRO A 641 21.26 -1.16 3.88
N VAL A 642 22.39 -1.60 4.45
CA VAL A 642 22.49 -1.81 5.90
C VAL A 642 22.63 -0.46 6.59
N ASP A 643 21.55 -0.03 7.24
CA ASP A 643 21.53 1.13 8.12
C ASP A 643 20.79 0.81 9.41
N ARG A 644 21.17 1.44 10.52
CA ARG A 644 20.59 1.19 11.85
C ARG A 644 20.25 2.50 12.52
N VAL A 645 19.21 3.13 12.00
CA VAL A 645 18.73 4.44 12.42
C VAL A 645 17.24 4.34 12.66
N ASP A 646 16.76 5.10 13.65
CA ASP A 646 15.38 5.07 14.07
C ASP A 646 14.49 5.71 12.99
N ALA A 647 13.87 4.87 12.17
CA ALA A 647 12.85 5.30 11.24
C ALA A 647 11.62 5.81 12.03
N SER A 648 11.08 6.94 11.59
CA SER A 648 9.87 7.57 12.14
C SER A 648 8.74 7.67 11.11
N GLY A 649 9.06 7.54 9.82
CA GLY A 649 8.10 7.59 8.73
C GLY A 649 8.71 7.05 7.44
N LEU A 650 7.87 6.41 6.62
CA LEU A 650 8.21 5.88 5.30
C LEU A 650 7.25 6.47 4.27
N SER A 651 7.78 6.82 3.09
CA SER A 651 6.99 7.26 1.93
C SER A 651 7.59 6.71 0.65
N ALA A 652 6.76 6.35 -0.32
CA ALA A 652 7.17 5.91 -1.65
C ALA A 652 6.87 6.98 -2.71
N VAL A 653 7.85 7.28 -3.55
CA VAL A 653 7.72 8.25 -4.66
C VAL A 653 8.74 7.92 -5.75
N ASP A 654 8.40 8.10 -7.02
CA ASP A 654 9.38 8.03 -8.10
C ASP A 654 10.14 9.37 -8.15
N LEU A 655 11.35 9.44 -7.57
CA LEU A 655 12.10 10.69 -7.47
C LEU A 655 12.93 10.98 -8.72
N ASP A 656 13.43 9.94 -9.39
CA ASP A 656 14.29 10.09 -10.56
C ASP A 656 13.57 9.89 -11.91
N LEU A 657 12.24 9.75 -11.86
CA LEU A 657 11.30 9.60 -12.97
C LEU A 657 11.60 8.37 -13.82
N ASP A 658 12.02 7.28 -13.18
CA ASP A 658 12.38 6.04 -13.85
C ASP A 658 11.25 5.00 -13.90
N GLY A 659 10.09 5.36 -13.34
CA GLY A 659 8.89 4.54 -13.26
C GLY A 659 8.83 3.63 -12.04
N ARG A 660 9.90 3.52 -11.24
CA ARG A 660 9.91 2.77 -9.98
C ARG A 660 9.69 3.68 -8.79
N LYS A 661 9.08 3.15 -7.74
CA LYS A 661 8.94 3.88 -6.48
C LYS A 661 10.25 3.80 -5.69
N ASP A 662 10.85 4.94 -5.43
CA ASP A 662 11.92 5.14 -4.46
C ASP A 662 11.35 5.30 -3.06
N ILE A 663 12.19 5.10 -2.05
CA ILE A 663 11.78 5.21 -0.65
C ILE A 663 12.45 6.42 0.01
N LEU A 664 11.62 7.21 0.68
CA LEU A 664 12.02 8.25 1.62
C LEU A 664 11.85 7.74 3.05
N ILE A 665 12.91 7.81 3.85
CA ILE A 665 12.88 7.42 5.27
C ILE A 665 13.12 8.66 6.12
N ALA A 666 12.09 9.06 6.86
CA ALA A 666 12.21 10.04 7.93
C ALA A 666 12.85 9.36 9.15
N ASN A 667 13.80 10.04 9.78
CA ASN A 667 14.51 9.50 10.94
C ASN A 667 14.40 10.39 12.19
N ASP A 668 14.47 9.78 13.37
CA ASP A 668 14.53 10.48 14.66
C ASP A 668 16.00 10.71 15.08
N ASN A 669 16.37 11.97 15.33
CA ASN A 669 17.71 12.41 15.72
C ASN A 669 18.85 11.97 14.79
N ALA A 670 18.55 11.81 13.50
CA ALA A 670 19.52 11.38 12.50
C ALA A 670 19.25 12.06 11.16
N VAL A 671 20.13 11.83 10.18
CA VAL A 671 19.88 12.26 8.80
C VAL A 671 18.75 11.40 8.24
N ASN A 672 17.86 11.97 7.44
CA ASN A 672 16.86 11.21 6.67
C ASN A 672 17.55 10.35 5.57
N ARG A 673 16.87 9.36 5.00
CA ARG A 673 17.41 8.54 3.89
C ARG A 673 16.60 8.70 2.62
N ILE A 674 17.31 8.61 1.49
CA ILE A 674 16.72 8.49 0.17
C ILE A 674 17.31 7.25 -0.48
N TYR A 675 16.46 6.28 -0.78
CA TYR A 675 16.83 5.00 -1.38
C TYR A 675 16.16 4.86 -2.74
N VAL A 676 16.97 4.86 -3.80
CA VAL A 676 16.48 4.74 -5.19
C VAL A 676 16.33 3.28 -5.56
N SER A 677 15.16 2.91 -6.09
CA SER A 677 14.83 1.55 -6.49
C SER A 677 15.55 1.15 -7.76
N ARG A 678 16.01 -0.11 -7.80
CA ARG A 678 16.57 -0.74 -9.01
C ARG A 678 15.83 -2.03 -9.34
N GLY A 679 14.56 -2.12 -8.94
CA GLY A 679 13.74 -3.32 -9.05
C GLY A 679 14.36 -4.48 -8.28
N LYS A 680 14.45 -5.65 -8.93
CA LYS A 680 15.09 -6.89 -8.43
C LYS A 680 16.53 -6.75 -7.92
N ALA A 681 17.22 -5.65 -8.26
CA ALA A 681 18.56 -5.37 -7.75
C ALA A 681 18.55 -4.62 -6.40
N GLY A 682 17.38 -4.39 -5.83
CA GLY A 682 17.17 -3.69 -4.57
C GLY A 682 17.49 -2.20 -4.63
N PHE A 683 17.56 -1.59 -3.47
CA PHE A 683 17.77 -0.17 -3.32
C PHE A 683 19.25 0.23 -3.39
N ARG A 684 19.47 1.46 -3.87
CA ARG A 684 20.76 2.16 -3.79
C ARG A 684 20.62 3.34 -2.85
N ASP A 685 21.59 3.54 -1.97
CA ASP A 685 21.68 4.75 -1.18
C ASP A 685 21.96 5.98 -2.06
N ALA A 686 21.00 6.90 -2.08
CA ALA A 686 21.06 8.20 -2.74
C ALA A 686 20.99 9.35 -1.72
N THR A 687 21.09 9.06 -0.41
CA THR A 687 21.10 10.05 0.67
C THR A 687 22.05 11.23 0.45
N PRO A 688 23.25 11.07 -0.16
CA PRO A 688 24.12 12.22 -0.46
C PRO A 688 23.53 13.27 -1.41
N ALA A 689 22.41 12.98 -2.10
CA ALA A 689 21.73 13.91 -2.99
C ALA A 689 20.99 15.03 -2.25
N ILE A 690 20.59 14.81 -0.99
CA ILE A 690 19.87 15.78 -0.17
C ILE A 690 20.79 16.41 0.88
N PRO A 691 20.59 17.69 1.27
CA PRO A 691 21.32 18.26 2.39
C PRO A 691 21.21 17.38 3.65
N LEU A 692 22.36 16.96 4.17
CA LEU A 692 22.45 16.04 5.32
C LEU A 692 22.14 16.76 6.64
N VAL A 693 20.87 17.08 6.85
CA VAL A 693 20.37 17.69 8.08
C VAL A 693 20.11 16.58 9.10
N VAL A 694 20.78 16.67 10.26
CA VAL A 694 20.48 15.83 11.42
C VAL A 694 19.37 16.50 12.20
N GLY A 695 18.29 15.78 12.46
CA GLY A 695 17.17 16.29 13.24
C GLY A 695 16.15 15.21 13.52
N ARG A 696 15.03 15.64 14.10
CA ARG A 696 13.86 14.79 14.31
C ARG A 696 12.86 15.10 13.22
N THR A 697 12.67 14.16 12.31
CA THR A 697 11.69 14.28 11.23
C THR A 697 10.55 13.33 11.51
N ARG A 698 9.29 13.76 11.30
CA ARG A 698 8.11 12.91 11.43
C ARG A 698 7.81 12.15 10.15
N ARG A 699 7.85 12.84 9.02
CA ARG A 699 7.54 12.29 7.71
C ARG A 699 8.26 13.11 6.65
N LEU A 700 8.55 12.45 5.53
CA LEU A 700 8.94 13.11 4.29
C LEU A 700 7.77 12.98 3.30
N ILE A 701 7.40 14.08 2.68
CA ILE A 701 6.34 14.14 1.66
C ILE A 701 6.99 14.65 0.39
N ALA A 702 6.62 14.06 -0.74
CA ALA A 702 7.10 14.50 -2.03
C ALA A 702 6.02 15.31 -2.76
N LEU A 703 6.43 16.36 -3.47
CA LEU A 703 5.55 17.23 -4.26
C LEU A 703 6.36 17.93 -5.35
N ASP A 704 5.77 18.25 -6.49
CA ASP A 704 6.39 19.15 -7.48
C ASP A 704 6.03 20.60 -7.14
N ALA A 705 6.81 21.26 -6.29
CA ALA A 705 6.44 22.57 -5.76
C ALA A 705 6.53 23.67 -6.85
N GLU A 706 7.47 23.57 -7.78
CA GLU A 706 7.64 24.55 -8.86
C GLU A 706 6.89 24.24 -10.16
N GLY A 707 6.20 23.10 -10.23
CA GLY A 707 5.50 22.67 -11.44
C GLY A 707 6.45 22.36 -12.59
N ASP A 708 7.68 21.93 -12.28
CA ASP A 708 8.72 21.68 -13.28
C ASP A 708 8.91 20.20 -13.64
N GLY A 709 8.06 19.35 -13.07
CA GLY A 709 7.99 17.91 -13.30
C GLY A 709 8.88 17.11 -12.36
N ASP A 710 9.69 17.76 -11.52
CA ASP A 710 10.59 17.09 -10.58
C ASP A 710 9.96 17.02 -9.18
N MET A 711 10.13 15.87 -8.53
CA MET A 711 9.64 15.73 -7.16
C MET A 711 10.60 16.39 -6.17
N ASP A 712 10.09 17.38 -5.44
CA ASP A 712 10.71 17.99 -4.27
C ASP A 712 10.38 17.21 -2.99
N VAL A 713 11.08 17.50 -1.90
CA VAL A 713 10.90 16.80 -0.62
C VAL A 713 10.59 17.79 0.50
N PHE A 714 9.40 17.71 1.07
CA PHE A 714 9.01 18.40 2.28
C PHE A 714 9.24 17.53 3.52
N ALA A 715 10.13 17.97 4.41
CA ALA A 715 10.46 17.31 5.66
C ALA A 715 9.72 17.94 6.83
N LEU A 716 8.87 17.16 7.49
CA LEU A 716 8.10 17.59 8.66
C LEU A 716 8.95 17.49 9.92
N GLY A 717 9.35 18.62 10.49
CA GLY A 717 10.12 18.67 11.73
C GLY A 717 9.28 18.34 12.97
N ILE A 718 9.92 17.77 14.00
CA ILE A 718 9.30 17.49 15.31
C ILE A 718 9.84 18.42 16.38
N GLY A 719 8.95 18.98 17.20
CA GLY A 719 9.31 19.76 18.38
C GLY A 719 9.94 21.09 18.00
N SER A 720 11.23 21.28 18.33
CA SER A 720 11.98 22.50 18.00
C SER A 720 12.64 22.47 16.62
N GLU A 721 12.60 21.33 15.92
CA GLU A 721 13.16 21.22 14.58
C GLU A 721 12.17 21.83 13.57
N PRO A 722 12.60 22.83 12.77
CA PRO A 722 11.71 23.45 11.78
C PRO A 722 11.43 22.47 10.63
N SER A 723 10.21 22.53 10.09
CA SER A 723 9.90 21.88 8.82
C SER A 723 10.62 22.57 7.66
N ARG A 724 11.07 21.80 6.67
CA ARG A 724 11.93 22.27 5.58
C ARG A 724 11.45 21.73 4.26
N LEU A 725 11.48 22.57 3.23
CA LEU A 725 11.30 22.14 1.85
C LEU A 725 12.68 22.01 1.20
N PHE A 726 12.93 20.90 0.53
CA PHE A 726 14.11 20.65 -0.28
C PHE A 726 13.70 20.57 -1.73
N VAL A 727 14.07 21.58 -2.51
CA VAL A 727 13.76 21.63 -3.94
C VAL A 727 14.84 20.91 -4.74
N SER A 728 14.41 20.20 -5.77
CA SER A 728 15.29 19.55 -6.72
C SER A 728 16.13 20.63 -7.43
N VAL A 729 17.33 20.27 -7.88
CA VAL A 729 18.17 21.17 -8.67
C VAL A 729 18.55 20.58 -10.00
N LYS A 730 18.54 21.45 -11.01
CA LYS A 730 19.08 21.16 -12.34
C LYS A 730 20.59 21.29 -12.27
N GLU A 731 21.31 20.19 -12.09
CA GLU A 731 22.72 20.19 -12.48
C GLU A 731 22.78 20.26 -14.01
N SER A 732 23.43 21.30 -14.54
CA SER A 732 23.72 21.36 -15.98
C SER A 732 24.68 20.21 -16.31
N ARG A 733 24.21 19.21 -17.06
CA ARG A 733 25.08 18.20 -17.67
C ARG A 733 25.99 18.82 -18.74
#